data_AF-A0A068RHQ8-F1
#
_entry.id   AF-A0A068RHQ8-F1
#
_cell.length_a   1.000
_cell.length_b   1.000
_cell.length_c   1.000
_cell.angle_alpha   90.00
_cell.angle_beta   90.00
_cell.angle_gamma   90.00
#
_symmetry.space_group_name_H-M   'P 1'
#
loop_
_entity.id
_entity.type
_entity.pdbx_description
1 polymer ?
#
loop_
_entity_poly.entity_id
_entity_poly.type
_entity_poly.pdbx_seq_one_letter_code
_entity_poly.pdbx_strand_id
1 'polypeptide(L)'
;MSSNTSRTSSTASKRRSTLAELGIQPASPTPTSNKASSTQSTTAGVNRRASIATGTRASKTPGTTRPRPLSMVGTSSAAAQQRPPLSPTVQRSTSNSVTRSASTTRKTPAAINTTRAAASRATATPSPTAATAAAKRRSVVGTSSTQPPTTPVPRARASTISKQRSSTPPTTAAASPSPSSSAIVAKEQQIKELEKMLADKEKQLETKEQLIQEMQAKMADLSESEKSFDPTTPMLSSSSMLIPCDSSVDSEKEVKLDMDKLKNQYQSEIDSVRQQLKEAHDERSAADTTAEELRDTTHEDLDARYKKEMEQLTQQHEQKLKEEMQRLTAEHEEKINSLKVDQEQKAESLTNDHERKVETLIKEHETRLEQAQKDHEEKLQIVLDEKKAVEQRLADLEKAMEDSNSVSHLRRLERQLSDTQNEFDEYKRQMQQSAEATERRYREEMQQLQSGNDDTAEAWLDKHRAAQQEISRLQTVIQDMQRDHAQALEEQREQHEIALEEWIAKSEAQENEMDNQAQQVTSLLTQVEDLQSSLEAATARLEQRTSSRKASSENMLLQQSGGDHRACEEKLQARQREIEELHRRVAELQETRDTQLNRLGHEKARELQELRDEIKSTKEQLHAAQNTDDKRLLQAVEQHKKELQVLHQQYQKMVDLKEHELEEYAYRVKTITAGKMKEMEEVRAEHREKIKEFETKIEDYQKRIQQFEQQADELLTKCASYQDENSQLAKLLQQLQGELHGGQA
;
A
#
# COMPACT_ATOMS: atom_id res chain seq x y z
N MET A 1 -79.32 13.21 -43.66
CA MET A 1 -78.04 12.67 -44.16
C MET A 1 -76.96 13.11 -43.19
N SER A 2 -75.94 12.29 -42.94
CA SER A 2 -75.01 12.49 -41.81
C SER A 2 -73.63 12.92 -42.28
N SER A 3 -73.01 13.85 -41.56
CA SER A 3 -71.64 14.32 -41.82
C SER A 3 -70.81 14.25 -40.54
N ASN A 4 -70.06 13.17 -40.37
CA ASN A 4 -69.10 13.02 -39.27
C ASN A 4 -67.88 13.93 -39.49
N THR A 5 -67.42 14.62 -38.44
CA THR A 5 -66.09 15.22 -38.38
C THR A 5 -65.27 14.56 -37.26
N SER A 6 -64.29 13.76 -37.66
CA SER A 6 -63.50 12.91 -36.76
C SER A 6 -62.53 13.73 -35.90
N ARG A 7 -62.54 13.53 -34.58
CA ARG A 7 -61.40 13.90 -33.73
C ARG A 7 -60.29 12.86 -33.89
N THR A 8 -59.10 13.26 -34.33
CA THR A 8 -57.88 12.47 -34.19
C THR A 8 -57.14 12.88 -32.92
N SER A 9 -56.84 11.91 -32.06
CA SER A 9 -56.06 12.12 -30.84
C SER A 9 -54.58 11.89 -31.11
N SER A 10 -53.73 12.85 -30.76
CA SER A 10 -52.27 12.69 -30.81
C SER A 10 -51.78 11.81 -29.67
N THR A 11 -51.20 10.65 -29.99
CA THR A 11 -50.60 9.75 -29.01
C THR A 11 -49.24 10.28 -28.55
N ALA A 12 -49.13 10.60 -27.26
CA ALA A 12 -47.88 11.07 -26.67
C ALA A 12 -46.82 9.97 -26.68
N SER A 13 -45.75 10.15 -27.44
CA SER A 13 -44.64 9.19 -27.54
C SER A 13 -43.82 9.19 -26.23
N LYS A 14 -44.10 8.22 -25.35
CA LYS A 14 -43.37 8.01 -24.10
C LYS A 14 -41.94 7.52 -24.42
N ARG A 15 -40.96 8.43 -24.39
CA ARG A 15 -39.54 8.05 -24.37
C ARG A 15 -39.27 7.15 -23.16
N ARG A 16 -38.88 5.91 -23.42
CA ARG A 16 -38.53 4.91 -22.40
C ARG A 16 -37.18 5.33 -21.79
N SER A 17 -37.15 5.62 -20.49
CA SER A 17 -35.91 5.95 -19.80
C SER A 17 -35.07 4.68 -19.58
N THR A 18 -33.80 4.70 -19.99
CA THR A 18 -32.84 3.62 -19.81
C THR A 18 -32.25 3.55 -18.40
N LEU A 19 -32.54 4.52 -17.54
CA LEU A 19 -31.98 4.60 -16.19
C LEU A 19 -32.42 3.45 -15.25
N ALA A 20 -33.54 2.80 -15.56
CA ALA A 20 -34.08 1.70 -14.76
C ALA A 20 -33.32 0.37 -14.94
N GLU A 21 -32.45 0.26 -15.95
CA GLU A 21 -31.74 -0.97 -16.32
C GLU A 21 -30.40 -1.14 -15.57
N LEU A 22 -29.99 -0.13 -14.78
CA LEU A 22 -28.76 -0.11 -13.98
C LEU A 22 -28.96 -0.45 -12.49
N GLY A 23 -30.15 -0.86 -12.06
CA GLY A 23 -30.41 -1.40 -10.71
C GLY A 23 -30.37 -0.39 -9.54
N ILE A 24 -30.05 0.88 -9.78
CA ILE A 24 -29.99 1.92 -8.74
C ILE A 24 -31.42 2.27 -8.28
N GLN A 25 -31.81 1.83 -7.08
CA GLN A 25 -33.05 2.28 -6.45
C GLN A 25 -32.88 3.69 -5.88
N PRO A 26 -33.78 4.65 -6.18
CA PRO A 26 -33.83 5.92 -5.46
C PRO A 26 -34.37 5.69 -4.04
N ALA A 27 -33.71 6.28 -3.04
CA ALA A 27 -34.12 6.16 -1.65
C ALA A 27 -35.51 6.75 -1.40
N SER A 28 -36.28 6.13 -0.51
CA SER A 28 -37.63 6.56 -0.14
C SER A 28 -37.61 7.83 0.73
N PRO A 29 -38.43 8.85 0.42
CA PRO A 29 -38.56 10.03 1.27
C PRO A 29 -39.37 9.70 2.54
N THR A 30 -38.81 10.00 3.70
CA THR A 30 -39.50 9.90 5.00
C THR A 30 -40.50 11.06 5.18
N PRO A 31 -41.72 10.79 5.70
CA PRO A 31 -42.74 11.82 5.85
C PRO A 31 -42.59 12.62 7.17
N THR A 32 -41.91 13.77 7.11
CA THR A 32 -41.89 14.73 8.23
C THR A 32 -43.15 15.59 8.23
N SER A 33 -44.16 15.18 8.99
CA SER A 33 -45.30 16.05 9.31
C SER A 33 -44.89 17.15 10.28
N ASN A 34 -45.23 18.41 9.99
CA ASN A 34 -45.60 19.37 11.03
C ASN A 34 -46.54 20.47 10.50
N LYS A 35 -47.37 21.03 11.39
CA LYS A 35 -48.63 21.70 11.02
C LYS A 35 -49.01 22.81 12.01
N ALA A 36 -48.65 24.05 11.71
CA ALA A 36 -49.10 25.28 12.39
C ALA A 36 -48.71 26.52 11.56
N SER A 37 -49.29 27.73 11.71
CA SER A 37 -50.70 28.15 11.84
C SER A 37 -50.76 29.69 11.90
N SER A 38 -51.73 30.31 11.20
CA SER A 38 -52.08 31.75 11.26
C SER A 38 -50.93 32.75 10.93
N THR A 39 -51.11 34.07 10.79
CA THR A 39 -52.27 34.96 11.07
C THR A 39 -52.39 36.09 10.00
N GLN A 40 -53.41 36.93 10.10
CA GLN A 40 -53.84 37.94 9.12
C GLN A 40 -53.13 39.31 9.26
N SER A 41 -53.39 40.21 8.30
CA SER A 41 -53.35 41.69 8.44
C SER A 41 -51.93 42.35 8.38
N THR A 42 -51.72 43.62 7.97
CA THR A 42 -52.65 44.73 7.61
C THR A 42 -52.03 45.65 6.52
N THR A 43 -52.82 46.58 5.97
CA THR A 43 -52.45 47.57 4.93
C THR A 43 -51.68 48.81 5.43
N ALA A 44 -50.62 49.22 4.70
CA ALA A 44 -50.23 50.62 4.41
C ALA A 44 -49.07 50.66 3.38
N GLY A 45 -48.89 51.66 2.49
CA GLY A 45 -49.81 52.77 2.16
C GLY A 45 -49.17 54.15 1.94
N VAL A 46 -48.12 54.33 1.10
CA VAL A 46 -47.52 55.66 0.82
C VAL A 46 -47.20 55.86 -0.67
N ASN A 47 -47.47 57.07 -1.19
CA ASN A 47 -47.26 57.48 -2.59
C ASN A 47 -45.90 58.15 -2.86
N ARG A 48 -45.38 57.98 -4.08
CA ARG A 48 -44.63 58.96 -4.92
C ARG A 48 -44.45 58.33 -6.31
N ARG A 49 -45.31 58.62 -7.29
CA ARG A 49 -45.37 59.80 -8.18
C ARG A 49 -44.16 59.85 -9.14
N ALA A 50 -44.45 59.68 -10.42
CA ALA A 50 -43.47 59.59 -11.52
C ALA A 50 -42.99 60.97 -12.03
N SER A 51 -41.93 60.94 -12.83
CA SER A 51 -41.59 61.95 -13.84
C SER A 51 -40.94 61.25 -15.04
N ILE A 52 -41.49 61.46 -16.24
CA ILE A 52 -40.95 60.98 -17.53
C ILE A 52 -40.18 62.14 -18.16
N ALA A 53 -39.05 61.85 -18.81
CA ALA A 53 -38.31 62.82 -19.62
C ALA A 53 -37.65 62.15 -20.83
N THR A 54 -38.34 62.14 -21.97
CA THR A 54 -37.74 61.86 -23.28
C THR A 54 -36.91 63.06 -23.74
N GLY A 55 -35.74 62.82 -24.36
CA GLY A 55 -34.83 63.90 -24.76
C GLY A 55 -33.87 63.50 -25.87
N THR A 56 -34.28 63.67 -27.13
CA THR A 56 -33.44 63.48 -28.31
C THR A 56 -32.69 64.77 -28.68
N ARG A 57 -31.36 64.72 -28.79
CA ARG A 57 -30.60 65.69 -29.61
C ARG A 57 -29.24 65.16 -30.07
N ALA A 58 -28.76 65.67 -31.20
CA ALA A 58 -27.53 65.25 -31.86
C ALA A 58 -26.58 66.44 -32.18
N SER A 59 -25.34 66.12 -32.56
CA SER A 59 -24.25 67.02 -33.03
C SER A 59 -23.63 67.95 -31.95
N LYS A 60 -22.31 68.18 -31.90
CA LYS A 60 -21.42 68.66 -32.98
C LYS A 60 -19.95 68.26 -32.79
N THR A 61 -19.18 68.34 -33.88
CA THR A 61 -17.70 68.27 -33.92
C THR A 61 -17.05 69.66 -33.89
N PRO A 62 -15.77 69.75 -33.49
CA PRO A 62 -14.71 70.16 -34.44
C PRO A 62 -13.41 69.34 -34.26
N GLY A 63 -12.43 69.35 -35.18
CA GLY A 63 -12.41 69.95 -36.53
C GLY A 63 -11.05 69.80 -37.25
N THR A 64 -11.09 69.82 -38.58
CA THR A 64 -10.04 70.28 -39.53
C THR A 64 -8.56 69.85 -39.34
N THR A 65 -8.08 68.94 -40.21
CA THR A 65 -6.83 69.17 -41.02
C THR A 65 -6.71 68.21 -42.22
N ARG A 66 -6.26 68.72 -43.38
CA ARG A 66 -5.91 67.93 -44.60
C ARG A 66 -5.07 68.78 -45.57
N PRO A 67 -3.87 68.33 -46.01
CA PRO A 67 -3.58 67.92 -47.41
C PRO A 67 -2.56 66.74 -47.48
N ARG A 68 -2.16 66.09 -48.59
CA ARG A 68 -2.60 65.93 -50.00
C ARG A 68 -2.13 64.51 -50.47
N PRO A 69 -2.56 63.94 -51.63
CA PRO A 69 -2.45 62.49 -51.91
C PRO A 69 -1.45 62.06 -52.99
N LEU A 70 -1.17 60.75 -53.02
CA LEU A 70 -0.91 59.92 -54.22
C LEU A 70 -1.78 58.63 -54.05
N SER A 71 -2.45 57.99 -55.02
CA SER A 71 -2.35 57.89 -56.50
C SER A 71 -1.62 56.62 -56.98
N MET A 72 -2.42 55.62 -57.41
CA MET A 72 -2.25 54.55 -58.43
C MET A 72 -3.20 53.40 -58.05
N VAL A 73 -4.22 53.04 -58.85
CA VAL A 73 -4.20 52.14 -60.04
C VAL A 73 -3.80 50.70 -59.68
N GLY A 74 -4.61 49.66 -59.90
CA GLY A 74 -5.99 49.60 -60.42
C GLY A 74 -6.43 48.15 -60.78
N THR A 75 -7.66 47.97 -61.28
CA THR A 75 -8.16 46.93 -62.24
C THR A 75 -7.78 45.43 -62.09
N SER A 76 -8.61 44.41 -62.34
CA SER A 76 -10.05 44.27 -62.70
C SER A 76 -10.42 42.77 -62.82
N SER A 77 -11.71 42.40 -62.68
CA SER A 77 -12.34 41.15 -63.24
C SER A 77 -11.83 39.78 -62.70
N ALA A 78 -12.53 38.64 -62.77
CA ALA A 78 -13.92 38.24 -63.07
C ALA A 78 -14.21 36.96 -62.21
N ALA A 79 -15.37 36.71 -61.60
CA ALA A 79 -16.70 36.36 -62.15
C ALA A 79 -16.86 34.90 -62.65
N ALA A 80 -17.98 34.26 -62.25
CA ALA A 80 -18.52 32.94 -62.68
C ALA A 80 -17.75 31.65 -62.28
N GLN A 81 -18.37 30.45 -62.22
CA GLN A 81 -19.65 30.03 -61.60
C GLN A 81 -19.73 28.48 -61.48
N GLN A 82 -20.63 27.96 -60.62
CA GLN A 82 -21.27 26.61 -60.67
C GLN A 82 -20.43 25.30 -60.64
N ARG A 83 -20.41 24.67 -59.45
CA ARG A 83 -20.95 23.31 -59.12
C ARG A 83 -20.43 22.01 -59.85
N PRO A 84 -20.78 20.78 -59.38
CA PRO A 84 -19.91 19.57 -59.46
C PRO A 84 -20.53 18.48 -60.39
N PRO A 85 -20.24 17.14 -60.40
CA PRO A 85 -20.03 16.21 -59.25
C PRO A 85 -19.09 14.97 -59.42
N LEU A 86 -19.11 14.11 -58.38
CA LEU A 86 -18.79 12.66 -58.32
C LEU A 86 -17.34 12.15 -58.13
N SER A 87 -17.26 11.19 -57.19
CA SER A 87 -16.18 10.24 -56.86
C SER A 87 -16.41 8.89 -57.59
N PRO A 88 -15.73 7.77 -57.26
CA PRO A 88 -14.43 7.57 -56.59
C PRO A 88 -13.49 6.59 -57.35
N THR A 89 -12.19 6.56 -57.02
CA THR A 89 -11.31 5.41 -57.37
C THR A 89 -10.36 5.08 -56.22
N VAL A 90 -10.26 3.80 -55.88
CA VAL A 90 -9.27 3.25 -54.93
C VAL A 90 -8.02 2.84 -55.70
N GLN A 91 -6.82 3.23 -55.24
CA GLN A 91 -5.67 2.34 -55.41
C GLN A 91 -4.63 2.44 -54.29
N ARG A 92 -4.26 1.27 -53.80
CA ARG A 92 -3.27 0.94 -52.78
C ARG A 92 -1.95 0.63 -53.48
N SER A 93 -0.82 1.20 -53.05
CA SER A 93 0.49 0.49 -52.98
C SER A 93 1.63 1.30 -52.35
N THR A 94 2.31 0.62 -51.43
CA THR A 94 3.72 0.70 -51.01
C THR A 94 4.73 1.50 -51.86
N SER A 95 5.70 2.15 -51.21
CA SER A 95 7.10 1.67 -51.16
C SER A 95 8.02 2.57 -50.31
N ASN A 96 9.15 2.02 -49.84
CA ASN A 96 10.16 2.71 -49.04
C ASN A 96 11.26 3.33 -49.93
N SER A 97 11.62 4.59 -49.66
CA SER A 97 12.98 5.12 -49.84
C SER A 97 13.16 6.26 -48.81
N VAL A 98 14.17 6.29 -47.94
CA VAL A 98 15.62 6.27 -48.19
C VAL A 98 16.07 7.48 -49.02
N THR A 99 16.18 8.63 -48.36
CA THR A 99 17.22 9.63 -48.67
C THR A 99 17.94 10.03 -47.38
N ARG A 100 19.12 10.64 -47.53
CA ARG A 100 20.17 10.78 -46.51
C ARG A 100 20.89 12.11 -46.73
N SER A 101 21.41 12.71 -45.66
CA SER A 101 22.51 13.72 -45.61
C SER A 101 22.13 15.18 -45.32
N ALA A 102 23.15 15.88 -44.81
CA ALA A 102 23.30 17.33 -44.60
C ALA A 102 22.39 17.98 -43.54
N SER A 103 22.87 18.67 -42.49
CA SER A 103 24.03 19.57 -42.31
C SER A 103 23.87 20.95 -42.97
N THR A 104 23.60 21.96 -42.15
CA THR A 104 24.29 23.25 -42.22
C THR A 104 24.22 23.98 -40.88
N THR A 105 25.05 25.00 -40.68
CA THR A 105 25.22 25.73 -39.41
C THR A 105 25.03 27.24 -39.62
N ARG A 106 25.02 28.00 -38.50
CA ARG A 106 25.29 29.46 -38.44
C ARG A 106 24.16 30.35 -39.03
N LYS A 107 23.75 31.49 -38.43
CA LYS A 107 24.48 32.51 -37.66
C LYS A 107 23.57 33.30 -36.70
N THR A 108 24.17 33.98 -35.73
CA THR A 108 23.63 35.18 -35.06
C THR A 108 24.04 36.47 -35.77
N PRO A 109 23.30 37.57 -35.54
CA PRO A 109 23.88 38.83 -35.03
C PRO A 109 23.16 39.28 -33.74
N ALA A 110 23.80 39.76 -32.67
CA ALA A 110 24.75 40.89 -32.50
C ALA A 110 24.05 42.25 -32.28
N ALA A 111 24.56 43.06 -31.33
CA ALA A 111 23.80 44.15 -30.67
C ALA A 111 24.52 45.51 -30.66
N ILE A 112 23.75 46.60 -30.46
CA ILE A 112 24.16 48.01 -30.29
C ILE A 112 23.14 48.61 -29.27
N ASN A 113 23.49 49.11 -28.07
CA ASN A 113 24.06 50.43 -27.72
C ASN A 113 23.17 51.64 -28.18
N THR A 114 22.96 52.75 -27.44
CA THR A 114 23.51 53.27 -26.16
C THR A 114 22.66 54.44 -25.60
N THR A 115 22.83 54.80 -24.31
CA THR A 115 22.62 56.16 -23.69
C THR A 115 21.22 56.82 -23.68
N ARG A 116 20.89 57.89 -22.89
CA ARG A 116 21.27 58.39 -21.52
C ARG A 116 20.46 59.68 -21.18
N ALA A 117 20.07 59.87 -19.90
CA ALA A 117 19.63 61.14 -19.25
C ALA A 117 18.30 61.80 -19.70
N ALA A 118 17.70 62.79 -18.99
CA ALA A 118 17.57 63.06 -17.52
C ALA A 118 16.63 64.27 -17.22
N ALA A 119 15.77 64.18 -16.19
CA ALA A 119 15.09 65.28 -15.44
C ALA A 119 14.32 64.63 -14.25
N SER A 120 14.47 64.98 -12.96
CA SER A 120 14.06 66.20 -12.20
C SER A 120 12.55 66.50 -12.28
N ARG A 121 11.79 66.75 -11.19
CA ARG A 121 12.13 67.49 -9.95
C ARG A 121 11.21 67.11 -8.74
N ALA A 122 11.59 67.52 -7.52
CA ALA A 122 10.87 67.33 -6.23
C ALA A 122 9.44 67.93 -6.20
N THR A 123 8.52 67.57 -5.29
CA THR A 123 8.48 67.79 -3.80
C THR A 123 7.38 66.92 -3.11
N ALA A 124 7.32 66.64 -1.79
CA ALA A 124 8.18 66.88 -0.60
C ALA A 124 7.82 65.92 0.60
N THR A 125 7.84 66.40 1.85
CA THR A 125 7.70 65.73 3.18
C THR A 125 6.49 66.29 3.98
N PRO A 126 6.03 65.76 5.17
CA PRO A 126 6.79 65.03 6.19
C PRO A 126 6.15 63.86 7.01
N SER A 127 7.07 63.18 7.72
CA SER A 127 7.08 62.37 8.97
C SER A 127 6.10 62.80 10.11
N PRO A 128 5.89 62.03 11.24
CA PRO A 128 6.91 61.17 11.91
C PRO A 128 6.53 59.91 12.76
N THR A 129 7.60 59.17 13.13
CA THR A 129 7.78 58.26 14.31
C THR A 129 6.94 56.96 14.41
N ALA A 130 7.44 55.81 14.93
CA ALA A 130 8.77 55.41 15.45
C ALA A 130 9.05 53.91 15.10
N ALA A 131 10.30 53.45 14.90
CA ALA A 131 11.16 52.67 15.84
C ALA A 131 10.48 51.44 16.52
N THR A 132 11.05 50.22 16.67
CA THR A 132 12.37 49.58 16.38
C THR A 132 12.20 48.04 16.57
N ALA A 133 13.09 47.07 16.29
CA ALA A 133 14.45 46.94 15.72
C ALA A 133 14.60 45.49 15.14
N ALA A 134 15.08 45.26 13.91
CA ALA A 134 16.48 44.99 13.51
C ALA A 134 17.15 43.68 14.02
N ALA A 135 17.28 42.67 13.13
CA ALA A 135 18.29 41.59 13.25
C ALA A 135 18.77 41.07 11.86
N LYS A 136 20.07 40.76 11.78
CA LYS A 136 20.81 40.21 10.61
C LYS A 136 20.22 38.85 10.16
N ARG A 137 20.12 38.44 8.89
CA ARG A 137 20.79 38.78 7.60
C ARG A 137 22.29 38.40 7.51
N ARG A 138 22.61 37.26 6.88
CA ARG A 138 23.91 36.98 6.25
C ARG A 138 23.71 36.14 4.99
N SER A 139 24.49 36.39 3.93
CA SER A 139 24.29 35.81 2.60
C SER A 139 25.61 35.64 1.85
N VAL A 140 25.82 34.47 1.25
CA VAL A 140 26.88 34.13 0.26
C VAL A 140 26.20 33.06 -0.62
N VAL A 141 25.89 33.30 -1.90
CA VAL A 141 26.78 33.16 -3.08
C VAL A 141 27.54 31.82 -3.07
N GLY A 142 27.44 30.92 -4.06
CA GLY A 142 26.66 30.95 -5.31
C GLY A 142 27.54 30.89 -6.55
N THR A 143 28.09 29.71 -6.86
CA THR A 143 28.84 29.40 -8.09
C THR A 143 28.62 27.95 -8.51
N SER A 144 28.44 27.72 -9.81
CA SER A 144 28.34 26.39 -10.43
C SER A 144 29.60 26.05 -11.25
N SER A 145 29.90 24.76 -11.41
CA SER A 145 30.88 24.25 -12.38
C SER A 145 30.61 22.78 -12.71
N THR A 146 31.17 22.27 -13.80
CA THR A 146 30.75 21.03 -14.47
C THR A 146 31.85 19.97 -14.61
N GLN A 147 31.39 18.71 -14.67
CA GLN A 147 32.02 17.52 -15.29
C GLN A 147 33.11 16.71 -14.54
N PRO A 148 33.26 15.39 -14.86
CA PRO A 148 34.01 14.39 -14.08
C PRO A 148 35.42 14.10 -14.64
N PRO A 149 36.18 13.13 -14.06
CA PRO A 149 36.31 11.83 -14.76
C PRO A 149 36.58 10.55 -13.89
N THR A 150 36.31 9.39 -14.51
CA THR A 150 37.00 8.07 -14.41
C THR A 150 37.33 7.37 -13.06
N THR A 151 36.89 6.11 -12.95
CA THR A 151 37.49 5.00 -12.16
C THR A 151 38.76 4.44 -12.87
N PRO A 152 39.73 3.73 -12.21
CA PRO A 152 39.54 2.37 -11.65
C PRO A 152 40.32 1.94 -10.37
N VAL A 153 39.68 1.07 -9.56
CA VAL A 153 40.08 -0.30 -9.10
C VAL A 153 41.57 -0.72 -9.20
N PRO A 154 42.15 -1.56 -8.28
CA PRO A 154 42.07 -1.64 -6.80
C PRO A 154 43.45 -1.76 -6.10
N ARG A 155 43.52 -1.78 -4.74
CA ARG A 155 44.52 -2.58 -4.00
C ARG A 155 44.14 -2.87 -2.54
N ALA A 156 44.80 -3.86 -1.93
CA ALA A 156 44.39 -4.50 -0.67
C ALA A 156 45.44 -4.40 0.47
N ARG A 157 45.05 -4.92 1.65
CA ARG A 157 45.81 -5.31 2.87
C ARG A 157 45.67 -4.43 4.13
N ALA A 158 46.01 -5.08 5.25
CA ALA A 158 46.37 -4.56 6.57
C ALA A 158 45.24 -4.38 7.61
N SER A 159 44.95 -5.51 8.26
CA SER A 159 44.35 -5.62 9.58
C SER A 159 45.08 -4.84 10.69
N THR A 160 44.32 -4.16 11.55
CA THR A 160 44.65 -3.89 12.97
C THR A 160 43.37 -4.07 13.77
N ILE A 161 43.15 -5.18 14.48
CA ILE A 161 43.65 -5.40 15.84
C ILE A 161 43.52 -4.13 16.69
N SER A 162 42.42 -4.03 17.44
CA SER A 162 42.34 -3.24 18.66
C SER A 162 41.60 -4.05 19.71
N LYS A 163 42.32 -4.45 20.77
CA LYS A 163 41.72 -5.11 21.94
C LYS A 163 41.29 -4.02 22.93
N GLN A 164 40.00 -3.97 23.27
CA GLN A 164 39.60 -3.39 24.55
C GLN A 164 38.79 -4.41 25.35
N ARG A 165 39.24 -4.66 26.57
CA ARG A 165 38.53 -5.42 27.60
C ARG A 165 37.51 -4.50 28.25
N SER A 166 36.30 -4.99 28.46
CA SER A 166 35.45 -4.59 29.60
C SER A 166 35.09 -5.88 30.36
N SER A 167 35.18 -5.83 31.69
CA SER A 167 35.11 -7.04 32.52
C SER A 167 34.34 -6.78 33.81
N THR A 168 33.20 -7.47 33.95
CA THR A 168 32.47 -7.65 35.22
C THR A 168 31.85 -9.05 35.25
N PRO A 169 31.63 -9.66 36.44
CA PRO A 169 31.53 -11.11 36.56
C PRO A 169 30.10 -11.64 36.79
N PRO A 170 29.83 -12.93 36.50
CA PRO A 170 28.77 -13.70 37.13
C PRO A 170 29.19 -14.27 38.49
N THR A 171 28.25 -14.42 39.42
CA THR A 171 28.49 -14.84 40.80
C THR A 171 28.72 -16.35 40.93
N THR A 172 29.80 -16.76 41.60
CA THR A 172 30.04 -18.17 41.96
C THR A 172 29.22 -18.59 43.18
N ALA A 173 28.20 -19.43 42.98
CA ALA A 173 27.60 -20.21 44.06
C ALA A 173 28.41 -21.49 44.29
N ALA A 174 28.69 -21.84 45.55
CA ALA A 174 29.50 -23.01 45.88
C ALA A 174 28.66 -24.31 45.89
N ALA A 175 29.12 -25.34 45.20
CA ALA A 175 28.59 -26.69 45.30
C ALA A 175 29.43 -27.52 46.29
N SER A 176 28.78 -28.14 47.28
CA SER A 176 29.43 -28.96 48.30
C SER A 176 29.87 -30.34 47.74
N PRO A 177 31.01 -30.89 48.18
CA PRO A 177 31.44 -32.22 47.75
C PRO A 177 30.56 -33.32 48.36
N SER A 178 29.97 -34.17 47.51
CA SER A 178 29.10 -35.29 47.94
C SER A 178 29.92 -36.48 48.48
N PRO A 179 29.49 -37.15 49.57
CA PRO A 179 30.28 -38.19 50.26
C PRO A 179 30.19 -39.60 49.63
N SER A 180 29.68 -39.74 48.41
CA SER A 180 29.29 -41.03 47.82
C SER A 180 30.44 -41.97 47.41
N SER A 181 31.66 -41.45 47.22
CA SER A 181 32.77 -42.21 46.62
C SER A 181 33.28 -43.38 47.50
N SER A 182 33.42 -43.20 48.82
CA SER A 182 34.01 -44.23 49.69
C SER A 182 33.11 -45.46 49.88
N ALA A 183 31.79 -45.29 49.83
CA ALA A 183 30.82 -46.37 49.97
C ALA A 183 30.85 -47.34 48.77
N ILE A 184 31.18 -46.84 47.57
CA ILE A 184 31.30 -47.66 46.35
C ILE A 184 32.57 -48.53 46.43
N VAL A 185 33.72 -47.92 46.76
CA VAL A 185 35.01 -48.62 46.88
C VAL A 185 34.94 -49.73 47.95
N ALA A 186 34.25 -49.49 49.07
CA ALA A 186 34.05 -50.50 50.12
C ALA A 186 33.26 -51.72 49.62
N LYS A 187 32.17 -51.51 48.86
CA LYS A 187 31.40 -52.62 48.26
C LYS A 187 32.19 -53.36 47.18
N GLU A 188 32.98 -52.67 46.38
CA GLU A 188 33.78 -53.30 45.32
C GLU A 188 34.89 -54.22 45.87
N GLN A 189 35.49 -53.85 47.01
CA GLN A 189 36.40 -54.74 47.74
C GLN A 189 35.69 -55.98 48.28
N GLN A 190 34.47 -55.81 48.82
CA GLN A 190 33.67 -56.91 49.36
C GLN A 190 33.22 -57.91 48.28
N ILE A 191 32.94 -57.44 47.07
CA ILE A 191 32.66 -58.31 45.90
C ILE A 191 33.89 -59.15 45.54
N LYS A 192 35.07 -58.54 45.46
CA LYS A 192 36.32 -59.24 45.11
C LYS A 192 36.74 -60.30 46.14
N GLU A 193 36.37 -60.12 47.41
CA GLU A 193 36.57 -61.15 48.44
C GLU A 193 35.59 -62.33 48.30
N LEU A 194 34.33 -62.07 47.92
CA LEU A 194 33.34 -63.11 47.62
C LEU A 194 33.69 -63.90 46.35
N GLU A 195 34.10 -63.22 45.26
CA GLU A 195 34.55 -63.86 44.02
C GLU A 195 35.71 -64.84 44.26
N LYS A 196 36.70 -64.41 45.06
CA LYS A 196 37.82 -65.27 45.46
C LYS A 196 37.34 -66.49 46.26
N MET A 197 36.43 -66.30 47.21
CA MET A 197 35.89 -67.39 48.02
C MET A 197 35.11 -68.42 47.17
N LEU A 198 34.47 -67.95 46.09
CA LEU A 198 33.77 -68.79 45.11
C LEU A 198 34.77 -69.64 44.31
N ALA A 199 35.84 -69.05 43.77
CA ALA A 199 36.89 -69.77 43.06
C ALA A 199 37.61 -70.82 43.94
N ASP A 200 37.87 -70.50 45.21
CA ASP A 200 38.41 -71.46 46.18
C ASP A 200 37.42 -72.63 46.47
N LYS A 201 36.10 -72.41 46.29
CA LYS A 201 35.05 -73.43 46.45
C LYS A 201 34.87 -74.30 45.20
N GLU A 202 34.94 -73.72 44.01
CA GLU A 202 34.94 -74.47 42.74
C GLU A 202 36.14 -75.42 42.68
N LYS A 203 37.33 -74.95 43.08
CA LYS A 203 38.52 -75.78 43.22
C LYS A 203 38.37 -76.90 44.27
N GLN A 204 37.64 -76.66 45.36
CA GLN A 204 37.27 -77.72 46.33
C GLN A 204 36.28 -78.75 45.75
N LEU A 205 35.42 -78.38 44.80
CA LEU A 205 34.57 -79.32 44.09
C LEU A 205 35.39 -80.16 43.10
N GLU A 206 36.24 -79.54 42.29
CA GLU A 206 37.04 -80.25 41.28
C GLU A 206 37.98 -81.30 41.91
N THR A 207 38.64 -80.97 43.03
CA THR A 207 39.45 -81.96 43.78
C THR A 207 38.63 -83.12 44.37
N LYS A 208 37.36 -82.90 44.72
CA LYS A 208 36.45 -83.99 45.15
C LYS A 208 35.95 -84.82 43.98
N GLU A 209 35.70 -84.22 42.82
CA GLU A 209 35.27 -84.92 41.62
C GLU A 209 36.40 -85.80 41.06
N GLN A 210 37.66 -85.32 41.10
CA GLN A 210 38.84 -86.14 40.83
C GLN A 210 38.95 -87.35 41.80
N LEU A 211 38.69 -87.16 43.09
CA LEU A 211 38.67 -88.28 44.07
C LEU A 211 37.54 -89.28 43.80
N ILE A 212 36.37 -88.82 43.34
CA ILE A 212 35.25 -89.69 42.91
C ILE A 212 35.64 -90.48 41.66
N GLN A 213 36.30 -89.85 40.68
CA GLN A 213 36.82 -90.55 39.49
C GLN A 213 37.89 -91.58 39.86
N GLU A 214 38.78 -91.28 40.81
CA GLU A 214 39.78 -92.23 41.32
C GLU A 214 39.13 -93.43 42.03
N MET A 215 38.06 -93.20 42.81
CA MET A 215 37.26 -94.29 43.39
C MET A 215 36.54 -95.13 42.31
N GLN A 216 35.98 -94.50 41.29
CA GLN A 216 35.32 -95.20 40.18
C GLN A 216 36.32 -96.05 39.37
N ALA A 217 37.51 -95.52 39.09
CA ALA A 217 38.61 -96.27 38.46
C ALA A 217 39.02 -97.48 39.31
N LYS A 218 39.20 -97.31 40.63
CA LYS A 218 39.51 -98.43 41.54
C LYS A 218 38.42 -99.50 41.62
N MET A 219 37.14 -99.13 41.47
CA MET A 219 36.06 -100.11 41.34
C MET A 219 36.06 -100.81 39.97
N ALA A 220 36.46 -100.11 38.90
CA ALA A 220 36.63 -100.72 37.58
C ALA A 220 37.78 -101.74 37.58
N ASP A 221 38.96 -101.37 38.09
CA ASP A 221 40.13 -102.26 38.23
C ASP A 221 39.79 -103.55 39.02
N LEU A 222 39.05 -103.42 40.13
CA LEU A 222 38.57 -104.57 40.89
C LEU A 222 37.65 -105.47 40.04
N SER A 223 36.74 -104.89 39.27
CA SER A 223 35.81 -105.64 38.40
C SER A 223 36.47 -106.28 37.17
N GLU A 224 37.62 -105.78 36.71
CA GLU A 224 38.41 -106.42 35.66
C GLU A 224 39.33 -107.50 36.22
N SER A 225 39.80 -107.36 37.47
CA SER A 225 40.58 -108.41 38.15
C SER A 225 39.82 -109.73 38.31
N GLU A 226 38.48 -109.69 38.48
CA GLU A 226 37.62 -110.88 38.52
C GLU A 226 37.41 -111.58 37.16
N LYS A 227 37.82 -110.97 36.04
CA LYS A 227 37.55 -111.48 34.67
C LYS A 227 38.74 -112.14 33.98
N SER A 228 39.88 -112.28 34.65
CA SER A 228 41.12 -112.80 34.06
C SER A 228 41.46 -114.25 34.45
N PHE A 229 40.49 -115.16 34.38
CA PHE A 229 40.75 -116.61 34.54
C PHE A 229 39.90 -117.51 33.60
N ASP A 230 40.47 -117.80 32.44
CA ASP A 230 40.05 -118.81 31.45
C ASP A 230 41.37 -119.41 30.90
N PRO A 231 41.54 -120.74 30.78
CA PRO A 231 40.97 -121.44 29.62
C PRO A 231 40.47 -122.87 29.86
N THR A 232 39.35 -123.19 29.20
CA THR A 232 38.97 -124.50 28.62
C THR A 232 39.85 -125.74 28.92
N THR A 233 39.35 -126.71 29.69
CA THR A 233 39.57 -128.16 29.46
C THR A 233 38.47 -128.99 30.19
N PRO A 234 38.15 -130.24 29.77
CA PRO A 234 36.88 -130.89 30.14
C PRO A 234 37.00 -132.05 31.15
N MET A 235 35.82 -132.61 31.50
CA MET A 235 35.52 -133.93 32.11
C MET A 235 35.50 -134.06 33.65
N LEU A 236 34.36 -134.59 34.15
CA LEU A 236 34.17 -135.36 35.41
C LEU A 236 34.33 -134.58 36.74
N SER A 237 33.70 -134.97 37.87
CA SER A 237 32.44 -135.71 38.11
C SER A 237 31.99 -135.53 39.57
N SER A 238 30.67 -135.58 39.82
CA SER A 238 30.04 -136.05 41.07
C SER A 238 30.32 -135.39 42.45
N SER A 239 29.30 -134.69 42.95
CA SER A 239 28.56 -135.00 44.20
C SER A 239 29.02 -134.49 45.60
N SER A 240 27.98 -134.21 46.42
CA SER A 240 27.86 -134.39 47.88
C SER A 240 28.42 -133.37 48.89
N MET A 241 27.49 -132.88 49.75
CA MET A 241 27.58 -132.81 51.24
C MET A 241 28.53 -131.77 51.91
N LEU A 242 28.29 -131.20 53.12
CA LEU A 242 27.06 -130.99 53.94
C LEU A 242 27.40 -130.07 55.17
N ILE A 243 26.45 -129.23 55.63
CA ILE A 243 26.35 -128.52 56.95
C ILE A 243 27.47 -127.50 57.40
N PRO A 244 27.26 -126.62 58.42
CA PRO A 244 27.78 -125.24 58.41
C PRO A 244 28.47 -124.71 59.70
N CYS A 245 28.90 -123.44 59.67
CA CYS A 245 28.88 -122.44 60.75
C CYS A 245 28.61 -121.08 60.05
N ASP A 246 27.76 -120.13 60.46
CA ASP A 246 27.12 -119.78 61.75
C ASP A 246 28.04 -119.15 62.80
N SER A 247 28.19 -117.82 62.74
CA SER A 247 28.46 -116.91 63.88
C SER A 247 28.58 -115.44 63.41
N SER A 248 28.42 -114.51 64.37
CA SER A 248 28.71 -113.06 64.22
C SER A 248 27.82 -112.22 63.29
N VAL A 249 26.50 -112.44 63.34
CA VAL A 249 25.55 -111.33 63.11
C VAL A 249 25.65 -110.37 64.30
N ASP A 250 26.03 -109.10 64.06
CA ASP A 250 25.38 -107.89 64.59
C ASP A 250 26.20 -106.59 64.38
N SER A 251 27.51 -106.66 64.11
CA SER A 251 28.34 -105.45 63.87
C SER A 251 28.02 -104.71 62.56
N GLU A 252 27.59 -105.40 61.51
CA GLU A 252 27.22 -104.74 60.24
C GLU A 252 26.00 -103.82 60.38
N LYS A 253 25.06 -104.14 61.28
CA LYS A 253 23.87 -103.29 61.48
C LYS A 253 24.24 -101.96 62.10
N GLU A 254 25.21 -101.94 63.01
CA GLU A 254 25.63 -100.71 63.68
C GLU A 254 26.41 -99.80 62.72
N VAL A 255 27.38 -100.34 61.96
CA VAL A 255 28.08 -99.59 60.89
C VAL A 255 27.12 -99.09 59.82
N LYS A 256 26.13 -99.89 59.42
CA LYS A 256 25.13 -99.48 58.41
C LYS A 256 24.16 -98.44 58.94
N LEU A 257 23.71 -98.57 60.19
CA LEU A 257 22.88 -97.57 60.86
C LEU A 257 23.63 -96.26 61.05
N ASP A 258 24.93 -96.29 61.39
CA ASP A 258 25.75 -95.08 61.54
C ASP A 258 26.11 -94.45 60.18
N MET A 259 26.33 -95.26 59.14
CA MET A 259 26.45 -94.76 57.77
C MET A 259 25.15 -94.12 57.28
N ASP A 260 23.98 -94.71 57.58
CA ASP A 260 22.68 -94.14 57.24
C ASP A 260 22.35 -92.89 58.09
N LYS A 261 22.73 -92.85 59.38
CA LYS A 261 22.67 -91.62 60.21
C LYS A 261 23.54 -90.51 59.60
N LEU A 262 24.79 -90.81 59.26
CA LEU A 262 25.75 -89.86 58.71
C LEU A 262 25.30 -89.38 57.31
N LYS A 263 24.75 -90.28 56.50
CA LYS A 263 24.14 -89.94 55.21
C LYS A 263 22.90 -89.06 55.38
N ASN A 264 22.03 -89.35 56.34
CA ASN A 264 20.86 -88.51 56.65
C ASN A 264 21.27 -87.15 57.25
N GLN A 265 22.36 -87.11 58.03
CA GLN A 265 22.94 -85.86 58.54
C GLN A 265 23.51 -85.02 57.38
N TYR A 266 24.34 -85.59 56.50
CA TYR A 266 24.82 -84.88 55.31
C TYR A 266 23.69 -84.50 54.35
N GLN A 267 22.63 -85.31 54.21
CA GLN A 267 21.46 -84.93 53.41
C GLN A 267 20.72 -83.74 54.03
N SER A 268 20.55 -83.73 55.36
CA SER A 268 19.98 -82.61 56.12
C SER A 268 20.85 -81.34 56.01
N GLU A 269 22.18 -81.47 56.07
CA GLU A 269 23.12 -80.37 55.84
C GLU A 269 23.06 -79.86 54.39
N ILE A 270 22.99 -80.76 53.39
CA ILE A 270 22.84 -80.41 51.97
C ILE A 270 21.52 -79.67 51.72
N ASP A 271 20.41 -80.16 52.26
CA ASP A 271 19.10 -79.55 52.06
C ASP A 271 18.93 -78.25 52.87
N SER A 272 19.57 -78.14 54.04
CA SER A 272 19.71 -76.88 54.78
C SER A 272 20.55 -75.84 54.01
N VAL A 273 21.69 -76.24 53.41
CA VAL A 273 22.50 -75.36 52.56
C VAL A 273 21.78 -74.98 51.28
N ARG A 274 21.00 -75.89 50.67
CA ARG A 274 20.10 -75.58 49.55
C ARG A 274 19.02 -74.59 49.94
N GLN A 275 18.43 -74.73 51.13
CA GLN A 275 17.45 -73.78 51.65
C GLN A 275 18.09 -72.41 51.90
N GLN A 276 19.26 -72.33 52.53
CA GLN A 276 20.01 -71.08 52.73
C GLN A 276 20.42 -70.43 51.40
N LEU A 277 20.86 -71.20 50.40
CA LEU A 277 21.15 -70.70 49.05
C LEU A 277 19.89 -70.18 48.36
N LYS A 278 18.74 -70.83 48.57
CA LYS A 278 17.47 -70.36 48.03
C LYS A 278 17.00 -69.09 48.74
N GLU A 279 17.05 -69.04 50.07
CA GLU A 279 16.69 -67.87 50.87
C GLU A 279 17.58 -66.68 50.50
N ALA A 280 18.90 -66.87 50.36
CA ALA A 280 19.82 -65.83 49.89
C ALA A 280 19.58 -65.42 48.42
N HIS A 281 19.11 -66.32 47.56
CA HIS A 281 18.72 -66.00 46.18
C HIS A 281 17.39 -65.24 46.12
N ASP A 282 16.40 -65.62 46.94
CA ASP A 282 15.10 -64.97 47.04
C ASP A 282 15.26 -63.56 47.69
N GLU A 283 16.11 -63.42 48.72
CA GLU A 283 16.54 -62.12 49.28
C GLU A 283 17.30 -61.26 48.28
N ARG A 284 18.25 -61.84 47.53
CA ARG A 284 18.96 -61.12 46.46
C ARG A 284 18.00 -60.65 45.37
N SER A 285 17.06 -61.50 44.95
CA SER A 285 16.04 -61.15 43.96
C SER A 285 15.21 -59.95 44.44
N ALA A 286 14.78 -59.94 45.71
CA ALA A 286 14.07 -58.81 46.31
C ALA A 286 14.94 -57.54 46.46
N ALA A 287 16.24 -57.69 46.71
CA ALA A 287 17.19 -56.57 46.76
C ALA A 287 17.47 -55.99 45.37
N ASP A 288 17.57 -56.84 44.35
CA ASP A 288 17.77 -56.43 42.96
C ASP A 288 16.48 -55.76 42.41
N THR A 289 15.27 -56.27 42.69
CA THR A 289 14.00 -55.60 42.29
C THR A 289 13.79 -54.27 43.02
N THR A 290 14.08 -54.17 44.32
CA THR A 290 13.95 -52.87 45.04
C THR A 290 15.03 -51.87 44.63
N ALA A 291 16.18 -52.33 44.13
CA ALA A 291 17.18 -51.46 43.48
C ALA A 291 16.76 -51.03 42.06
N GLU A 292 15.97 -51.83 41.35
CA GLU A 292 15.36 -51.50 40.06
C GLU A 292 14.22 -50.48 40.22
N GLU A 293 13.27 -50.72 41.13
CA GLU A 293 12.22 -49.76 41.52
C GLU A 293 12.81 -48.40 41.95
N LEU A 294 13.93 -48.40 42.69
CA LEU A 294 14.61 -47.17 43.09
C LEU A 294 15.29 -46.46 41.90
N ARG A 295 15.78 -47.18 40.90
CA ARG A 295 16.31 -46.58 39.66
C ARG A 295 15.19 -45.94 38.86
N ASP A 296 14.12 -46.69 38.60
CA ASP A 296 12.98 -46.23 37.80
C ASP A 296 12.34 -44.99 38.43
N THR A 297 12.08 -45.01 39.75
CA THR A 297 11.57 -43.82 40.45
C THR A 297 12.54 -42.63 40.40
N THR A 298 13.87 -42.84 40.47
CA THR A 298 14.82 -41.73 40.25
C THR A 298 14.88 -41.24 38.80
N HIS A 299 14.59 -42.09 37.81
CA HIS A 299 14.53 -41.70 36.40
C HIS A 299 13.25 -40.91 36.12
N GLU A 300 12.10 -41.36 36.62
CA GLU A 300 10.83 -40.62 36.56
C GLU A 300 10.95 -39.25 37.24
N ASP A 301 11.60 -39.17 38.41
CA ASP A 301 11.80 -37.91 39.14
C ASP A 301 12.77 -36.96 38.42
N LEU A 302 13.72 -37.50 37.64
CA LEU A 302 14.65 -36.73 36.79
C LEU A 302 13.94 -36.22 35.52
N ASP A 303 13.20 -37.08 34.83
CA ASP A 303 12.41 -36.72 33.64
C ASP A 303 11.30 -35.72 33.98
N ALA A 304 10.64 -35.89 35.12
CA ALA A 304 9.65 -34.93 35.62
C ALA A 304 10.26 -33.55 35.87
N ARG A 305 11.51 -33.48 36.35
CA ARG A 305 12.25 -32.21 36.50
C ARG A 305 12.61 -31.61 35.15
N TYR A 306 13.24 -32.37 34.25
CA TYR A 306 13.62 -31.87 32.92
C TYR A 306 12.40 -31.42 32.11
N LYS A 307 11.29 -32.18 32.15
CA LYS A 307 10.02 -31.81 31.52
C LYS A 307 9.47 -30.50 32.09
N LYS A 308 9.52 -30.33 33.42
CA LYS A 308 9.08 -29.10 34.09
C LYS A 308 9.97 -27.90 33.80
N GLU A 309 11.28 -28.07 33.69
CA GLU A 309 12.22 -27.01 33.29
C GLU A 309 11.99 -26.60 31.83
N MET A 310 11.80 -27.56 30.92
CA MET A 310 11.42 -27.30 29.52
C MET A 310 10.06 -26.59 29.39
N GLU A 311 9.07 -26.98 30.20
CA GLU A 311 7.77 -26.33 30.22
C GLU A 311 7.86 -24.89 30.77
N GLN A 312 8.61 -24.67 31.86
CA GLN A 312 8.87 -23.33 32.39
C GLN A 312 9.65 -22.44 31.40
N LEU A 313 10.64 -22.99 30.70
CA LEU A 313 11.38 -22.27 29.68
C LEU A 313 10.46 -21.87 28.51
N THR A 314 9.59 -22.79 28.07
CA THR A 314 8.59 -22.53 27.03
C THR A 314 7.63 -21.43 27.45
N GLN A 315 7.05 -21.50 28.67
CA GLN A 315 6.18 -20.47 29.22
C GLN A 315 6.88 -19.10 29.34
N GLN A 316 8.17 -19.05 29.71
CA GLN A 316 8.94 -17.81 29.71
C GLN A 316 9.15 -17.22 28.31
N HIS A 317 9.34 -18.05 27.29
CA HIS A 317 9.45 -17.60 25.91
C HIS A 317 8.10 -17.10 25.35
N GLU A 318 7.00 -17.80 25.63
CA GLU A 318 5.64 -17.36 25.28
C GLU A 318 5.28 -16.03 25.97
N GLN A 319 5.60 -15.89 27.26
CA GLN A 319 5.37 -14.64 27.99
C GLN A 319 6.18 -13.47 27.40
N LYS A 320 7.48 -13.66 27.14
CA LYS A 320 8.32 -12.62 26.51
C LYS A 320 7.81 -12.21 25.13
N LEU A 321 7.41 -13.19 24.31
CA LEU A 321 6.85 -12.93 22.98
C LEU A 321 5.53 -12.14 23.07
N LYS A 322 4.69 -12.45 24.07
CA LYS A 322 3.43 -11.74 24.34
C LYS A 322 3.67 -10.32 24.85
N GLU A 323 4.63 -10.11 25.74
CA GLU A 323 5.03 -8.79 26.23
C GLU A 323 5.63 -7.93 25.10
N GLU A 324 6.45 -8.50 24.22
CA GLU A 324 6.99 -7.80 23.04
C GLU A 324 5.90 -7.47 22.01
N MET A 325 4.97 -8.40 21.74
CA MET A 325 3.79 -8.13 20.92
C MET A 325 2.95 -6.97 21.48
N GLN A 326 2.73 -6.93 22.80
CA GLN A 326 2.01 -5.85 23.46
C GLN A 326 2.77 -4.52 23.38
N ARG A 327 4.10 -4.53 23.60
CA ARG A 327 4.97 -3.36 23.46
C ARG A 327 4.92 -2.79 22.04
N LEU A 328 5.05 -3.64 21.02
CA LEU A 328 5.02 -3.23 19.61
C LEU A 328 3.63 -2.71 19.20
N THR A 329 2.55 -3.31 19.74
CA THR A 329 1.18 -2.83 19.52
C THR A 329 0.98 -1.43 20.10
N ALA A 330 1.47 -1.17 21.33
CA ALA A 330 1.41 0.14 21.96
C ALA A 330 2.27 1.19 21.23
N GLU A 331 3.49 0.83 20.79
CA GLU A 331 4.36 1.71 19.99
C GLU A 331 3.72 2.08 18.64
N HIS A 332 3.04 1.14 17.99
CA HIS A 332 2.26 1.40 16.78
C HIS A 332 1.02 2.28 17.05
N GLU A 333 0.30 2.08 18.16
CA GLU A 333 -0.84 2.92 18.54
C GLU A 333 -0.42 4.36 18.88
N GLU A 334 0.69 4.54 19.61
CA GLU A 334 1.29 5.86 19.87
C GLU A 334 1.69 6.55 18.56
N LYS A 335 2.39 5.84 17.65
CA LYS A 335 2.76 6.37 16.33
C LYS A 335 1.51 6.75 15.51
N ILE A 336 0.46 5.95 15.54
CA ILE A 336 -0.82 6.25 14.86
C ILE A 336 -1.46 7.51 15.45
N ASN A 337 -1.44 7.68 16.77
CA ASN A 337 -2.03 8.83 17.43
C ASN A 337 -1.20 10.12 17.20
N SER A 338 0.13 10.04 17.22
CA SER A 338 1.00 11.16 16.79
C SER A 338 0.70 11.59 15.35
N LEU A 339 0.57 10.63 14.42
CA LEU A 339 0.26 10.93 13.02
C LEU A 339 -1.16 11.52 12.82
N LYS A 340 -2.12 11.23 13.71
CA LYS A 340 -3.42 11.92 13.70
C LYS A 340 -3.28 13.38 14.11
N VAL A 341 -2.57 13.65 15.22
CA VAL A 341 -2.34 15.03 15.72
C VAL A 341 -1.58 15.88 14.70
N ASP A 342 -0.55 15.33 14.05
CA ASP A 342 0.18 16.01 12.96
C ASP A 342 -0.73 16.36 11.78
N GLN A 343 -1.69 15.49 11.44
CA GLN A 343 -2.66 15.73 10.36
C GLN A 343 -3.74 16.74 10.76
N GLU A 344 -4.19 16.71 12.00
CA GLU A 344 -5.17 17.64 12.56
C GLU A 344 -4.60 19.07 12.62
N GLN A 345 -3.39 19.25 13.16
CA GLN A 345 -2.68 20.54 13.14
C GLN A 345 -2.42 21.05 11.72
N LYS A 346 -2.09 20.16 10.78
CA LYS A 346 -1.90 20.52 9.36
C LYS A 346 -3.20 20.91 8.67
N ALA A 347 -4.33 20.30 9.04
CA ALA A 347 -5.65 20.68 8.55
C ALA A 347 -6.07 22.04 9.12
N GLU A 348 -5.96 22.23 10.44
CA GLU A 348 -6.25 23.49 11.14
C GLU A 348 -5.41 24.65 10.58
N SER A 349 -4.10 24.46 10.38
CA SER A 349 -3.23 25.46 9.77
C SER A 349 -3.65 25.82 8.34
N LEU A 350 -4.19 24.87 7.56
CA LEU A 350 -4.61 25.11 6.18
C LEU A 350 -5.98 25.81 6.12
N THR A 351 -6.89 25.48 7.03
CA THR A 351 -8.16 26.21 7.24
C THR A 351 -7.89 27.65 7.63
N ASN A 352 -7.05 27.89 8.65
CA ASN A 352 -6.65 29.23 9.08
C ASN A 352 -6.03 30.07 7.95
N ASP A 353 -5.19 29.47 7.09
CA ASP A 353 -4.59 30.14 5.93
C ASP A 353 -5.54 30.29 4.72
N HIS A 354 -6.69 29.62 4.72
CA HIS A 354 -7.77 29.87 3.77
C HIS A 354 -8.67 31.00 4.28
N GLU A 355 -9.09 30.95 5.53
CA GLU A 355 -9.89 31.99 6.20
C GLU A 355 -9.22 33.38 6.10
N ARG A 356 -7.92 33.48 6.39
CA ARG A 356 -7.13 34.71 6.20
C ARG A 356 -7.16 35.25 4.76
N LYS A 357 -7.20 34.37 3.75
CA LYS A 357 -7.29 34.78 2.34
C LYS A 357 -8.69 35.25 1.98
N VAL A 358 -9.72 34.58 2.50
CA VAL A 358 -11.12 35.01 2.35
C VAL A 358 -11.33 36.38 3.01
N GLU A 359 -10.85 36.60 4.24
CA GLU A 359 -10.85 37.92 4.87
C GLU A 359 -10.14 38.99 4.03
N THR A 360 -8.97 38.65 3.47
CA THR A 360 -8.18 39.59 2.66
C THR A 360 -8.93 39.97 1.37
N LEU A 361 -9.55 38.99 0.70
CA LEU A 361 -10.37 39.22 -0.48
C LEU A 361 -11.63 40.03 -0.15
N ILE A 362 -12.29 39.78 0.98
CA ILE A 362 -13.43 40.59 1.46
C ILE A 362 -13.00 42.06 1.61
N LYS A 363 -11.88 42.32 2.31
CA LYS A 363 -11.35 43.67 2.51
C LYS A 363 -10.92 44.35 1.19
N GLU A 364 -10.40 43.60 0.22
CA GLU A 364 -10.14 44.10 -1.14
C GLU A 364 -11.43 44.41 -1.92
N HIS A 365 -12.50 43.64 -1.73
CA HIS A 365 -13.79 43.88 -2.38
C HIS A 365 -14.56 45.06 -1.74
N GLU A 366 -14.51 45.21 -0.42
CA GLU A 366 -15.06 46.36 0.32
C GLU A 366 -14.38 47.66 -0.11
N THR A 367 -13.05 47.72 -0.10
CA THR A 367 -12.31 48.93 -0.52
C THR A 367 -12.51 49.28 -2.01
N ARG A 368 -12.68 48.28 -2.89
CA ARG A 368 -13.08 48.51 -4.29
C ARG A 368 -14.52 49.04 -4.41
N LEU A 369 -15.44 48.60 -3.56
CA LEU A 369 -16.82 49.11 -3.51
C LEU A 369 -16.87 50.55 -3.01
N GLU A 370 -16.14 50.88 -1.94
CA GLU A 370 -16.01 52.26 -1.43
C GLU A 370 -15.45 53.21 -2.49
N GLN A 371 -14.37 52.80 -3.18
CA GLN A 371 -13.79 53.61 -4.26
C GLN A 371 -14.78 53.75 -5.45
N ALA A 372 -15.49 52.68 -5.83
CA ALA A 372 -16.48 52.76 -6.91
C ALA A 372 -17.71 53.63 -6.57
N GLN A 373 -18.12 53.65 -5.29
CA GLN A 373 -19.16 54.55 -4.80
C GLN A 373 -18.69 56.01 -4.86
N LYS A 374 -17.47 56.29 -4.37
CA LYS A 374 -16.86 57.62 -4.42
C LYS A 374 -16.69 58.14 -5.86
N ASP A 375 -16.20 57.29 -6.76
CA ASP A 375 -16.10 57.56 -8.20
C ASP A 375 -17.47 57.89 -8.83
N HIS A 376 -18.55 57.30 -8.32
CA HIS A 376 -19.91 57.57 -8.80
C HIS A 376 -20.45 58.87 -8.21
N GLU A 377 -20.19 59.15 -6.94
CA GLU A 377 -20.59 60.39 -6.26
C GLU A 377 -19.91 61.62 -6.88
N GLU A 378 -18.61 61.53 -7.21
CA GLU A 378 -17.88 62.57 -7.94
C GLU A 378 -18.47 62.81 -9.35
N LYS A 379 -18.81 61.74 -10.09
CA LYS A 379 -19.51 61.85 -11.39
C LYS A 379 -20.90 62.49 -11.24
N LEU A 380 -21.63 62.17 -10.17
CA LEU A 380 -22.94 62.75 -9.89
C LEU A 380 -22.83 64.26 -9.62
N GLN A 381 -21.81 64.68 -8.87
CA GLN A 381 -21.51 66.09 -8.61
C GLN A 381 -21.17 66.84 -9.91
N ILE A 382 -20.34 66.27 -10.79
CA ILE A 382 -20.03 66.85 -12.11
C ILE A 382 -21.31 67.08 -12.93
N VAL A 383 -22.19 66.08 -13.01
CA VAL A 383 -23.48 66.19 -13.74
C VAL A 383 -24.40 67.24 -13.12
N LEU A 384 -24.41 67.38 -11.80
CA LEU A 384 -25.19 68.43 -11.10
C LEU A 384 -24.67 69.84 -11.42
N ASP A 385 -23.36 70.03 -11.58
CA ASP A 385 -22.76 71.32 -11.93
C ASP A 385 -22.87 71.64 -13.43
N GLU A 386 -22.77 70.64 -14.31
CA GLU A 386 -23.12 70.77 -15.73
C GLU A 386 -24.59 71.18 -15.90
N LYS A 387 -25.51 70.57 -15.15
CA LYS A 387 -26.94 70.91 -15.17
C LYS A 387 -27.17 72.39 -14.84
N LYS A 388 -26.56 72.91 -13.77
CA LYS A 388 -26.66 74.33 -13.39
C LYS A 388 -26.18 75.26 -14.52
N ALA A 389 -25.06 74.90 -15.18
CA ALA A 389 -24.53 75.66 -16.30
C ALA A 389 -25.44 75.65 -17.54
N VAL A 390 -26.23 74.58 -17.75
CA VAL A 390 -27.26 74.53 -18.79
C VAL A 390 -28.49 75.34 -18.39
N GLU A 391 -28.98 75.23 -17.15
CA GLU A 391 -30.11 75.99 -16.63
C GLU A 391 -29.85 77.51 -16.70
N GLN A 392 -28.64 77.96 -16.38
CA GLN A 392 -28.27 79.38 -16.50
C GLN A 392 -28.20 79.86 -17.95
N ARG A 393 -27.65 79.04 -18.88
CA ARG A 393 -27.66 79.36 -20.32
C ARG A 393 -29.06 79.44 -20.92
N LEU A 394 -30.03 78.69 -20.38
CA LEU A 394 -31.42 78.78 -20.80
C LEU A 394 -32.04 80.11 -20.34
N ALA A 395 -31.82 80.54 -19.10
CA ALA A 395 -32.28 81.84 -18.61
C ALA A 395 -31.68 83.02 -19.41
N ASP A 396 -30.40 82.95 -19.76
CA ASP A 396 -29.74 83.97 -20.61
C ASP A 396 -30.35 84.02 -22.04
N LEU A 397 -30.71 82.86 -22.61
CA LEU A 397 -31.35 82.76 -23.93
C LEU A 397 -32.82 83.22 -23.93
N GLU A 398 -33.57 82.88 -22.88
CA GLU A 398 -34.99 83.24 -22.73
C GLU A 398 -35.13 84.78 -22.68
N LYS A 399 -34.30 85.43 -21.86
CA LYS A 399 -34.15 86.89 -21.81
C LYS A 399 -33.76 87.50 -23.17
N ALA A 400 -32.83 86.87 -23.90
CA ALA A 400 -32.40 87.36 -25.21
C ALA A 400 -33.46 87.22 -26.32
N MET A 401 -34.51 86.41 -26.12
CA MET A 401 -35.66 86.37 -27.04
C MET A 401 -36.71 87.43 -26.70
N GLU A 402 -36.82 87.85 -25.45
CA GLU A 402 -37.78 88.86 -24.99
C GLU A 402 -37.50 90.25 -25.60
N ASP A 403 -36.22 90.60 -25.77
CA ASP A 403 -35.77 91.86 -26.39
C ASP A 403 -36.01 91.97 -27.92
N SER A 404 -36.54 90.92 -28.58
CA SER A 404 -36.40 90.73 -30.04
C SER A 404 -37.72 90.65 -30.85
N ASN A 405 -38.55 91.68 -30.78
CA ASN A 405 -39.67 91.92 -31.72
C ASN A 405 -39.70 93.41 -32.15
N SER A 406 -39.84 93.77 -33.42
CA SER A 406 -40.89 93.32 -34.35
C SER A 406 -40.55 93.59 -35.85
N VAL A 407 -41.55 93.86 -36.70
CA VAL A 407 -41.48 94.26 -38.13
C VAL A 407 -40.93 93.24 -39.16
N SER A 408 -40.03 92.33 -38.79
CA SER A 408 -39.49 91.34 -39.75
C SER A 408 -40.48 90.25 -40.22
N HIS A 409 -41.62 90.10 -39.54
CA HIS A 409 -42.38 88.85 -39.46
C HIS A 409 -42.92 88.26 -40.78
N LEU A 410 -43.42 89.06 -41.72
CA LEU A 410 -44.10 88.54 -42.93
C LEU A 410 -43.13 87.97 -43.98
N ARG A 411 -42.09 88.72 -44.36
CA ARG A 411 -40.99 88.18 -45.21
C ARG A 411 -40.17 87.10 -44.50
N ARG A 412 -40.23 87.06 -43.16
CA ARG A 412 -39.67 85.96 -42.38
C ARG A 412 -40.52 84.71 -42.48
N LEU A 413 -41.86 84.80 -42.46
CA LEU A 413 -42.76 83.65 -42.64
C LEU A 413 -42.64 83.00 -44.02
N GLU A 414 -42.55 83.77 -45.11
CA GLU A 414 -42.37 83.19 -46.45
C GLU A 414 -41.02 82.47 -46.60
N ARG A 415 -39.94 83.06 -46.06
CA ARG A 415 -38.64 82.36 -45.99
C ARG A 415 -38.72 81.16 -45.06
N GLN A 416 -39.28 81.29 -43.87
CA GLN A 416 -39.48 80.19 -42.92
C GLN A 416 -40.28 79.05 -43.54
N LEU A 417 -41.24 79.27 -44.44
CA LEU A 417 -41.92 78.18 -45.15
C LEU A 417 -40.99 77.46 -46.15
N SER A 418 -40.17 78.20 -46.90
CA SER A 418 -39.17 77.58 -47.79
C SER A 418 -38.02 76.92 -47.01
N ASP A 419 -37.59 77.54 -45.92
CA ASP A 419 -36.48 77.12 -45.08
C ASP A 419 -36.91 75.92 -44.24
N THR A 420 -38.11 75.91 -43.63
CA THR A 420 -38.63 74.71 -42.94
C THR A 420 -38.95 73.57 -43.89
N GLN A 421 -39.34 73.83 -45.15
CA GLN A 421 -39.46 72.76 -46.16
C GLN A 421 -38.08 72.15 -46.48
N ASN A 422 -37.05 72.98 -46.66
CA ASN A 422 -35.67 72.53 -46.88
C ASN A 422 -35.10 71.81 -45.63
N GLU A 423 -35.28 72.37 -44.44
CA GLU A 423 -34.91 71.77 -43.15
C GLU A 423 -35.67 70.47 -42.91
N PHE A 424 -36.92 70.32 -43.35
CA PHE A 424 -37.69 69.08 -43.22
C PHE A 424 -37.20 67.98 -44.16
N ASP A 425 -36.84 68.31 -45.41
CA ASP A 425 -36.26 67.34 -46.34
C ASP A 425 -34.77 67.04 -46.03
N GLU A 426 -34.03 67.99 -45.44
CA GLU A 426 -32.71 67.75 -44.86
C GLU A 426 -32.79 66.96 -43.54
N TYR A 427 -33.79 67.20 -42.69
CA TYR A 427 -34.09 66.39 -41.52
C TYR A 427 -34.49 64.96 -41.90
N LYS A 428 -35.29 64.75 -42.97
CA LYS A 428 -35.53 63.40 -43.52
C LYS A 428 -34.22 62.73 -43.93
N ARG A 429 -33.34 63.41 -44.68
CA ARG A 429 -32.03 62.88 -45.07
C ARG A 429 -31.17 62.56 -43.85
N GLN A 430 -31.14 63.43 -42.84
CA GLN A 430 -30.37 63.24 -41.62
C GLN A 430 -30.93 62.11 -40.74
N MET A 431 -32.25 61.96 -40.66
CA MET A 431 -32.92 60.88 -39.94
C MET A 431 -32.72 59.54 -40.67
N GLN A 432 -32.80 59.52 -42.01
CA GLN A 432 -32.46 58.33 -42.80
C GLN A 432 -30.97 57.97 -42.68
N GLN A 433 -30.05 58.93 -42.77
CA GLN A 433 -28.61 58.69 -42.54
C GLN A 433 -28.34 58.20 -41.11
N SER A 434 -29.08 58.71 -40.11
CA SER A 434 -29.01 58.23 -38.72
C SER A 434 -29.49 56.78 -38.61
N ALA A 435 -30.61 56.43 -39.26
CA ALA A 435 -31.13 55.06 -39.32
C ALA A 435 -30.17 54.11 -40.07
N GLU A 436 -29.61 54.52 -41.20
CA GLU A 436 -28.59 53.75 -41.93
C GLU A 436 -27.26 53.63 -41.15
N ALA A 437 -26.96 54.55 -40.24
CA ALA A 437 -25.79 54.50 -39.37
C ALA A 437 -26.01 53.60 -38.14
N THR A 438 -27.19 53.62 -37.52
CA THR A 438 -27.53 52.67 -36.45
C THR A 438 -27.72 51.25 -37.01
N GLU A 439 -28.32 51.09 -38.20
CA GLU A 439 -28.45 49.78 -38.85
C GLU A 439 -27.09 49.19 -39.27
N ARG A 440 -26.13 50.03 -39.72
CA ARG A 440 -24.73 49.57 -39.89
C ARG A 440 -24.12 49.11 -38.58
N ARG A 441 -24.21 49.92 -37.51
CA ARG A 441 -23.69 49.55 -36.18
C ARG A 441 -24.30 48.24 -35.66
N TYR A 442 -25.60 48.05 -35.79
CA TYR A 442 -26.24 46.78 -35.40
C TYR A 442 -25.77 45.58 -36.24
N ARG A 443 -25.47 45.76 -37.54
CA ARG A 443 -24.84 44.69 -38.35
C ARG A 443 -23.41 44.41 -37.90
N GLU A 444 -22.62 45.44 -37.67
CA GLU A 444 -21.23 45.35 -37.22
C GLU A 444 -21.13 44.70 -35.82
N GLU A 445 -22.00 45.10 -34.89
CA GLU A 445 -22.11 44.55 -33.54
C GLU A 445 -22.59 43.08 -33.56
N MET A 446 -23.61 42.74 -34.35
CA MET A 446 -24.04 41.35 -34.54
C MET A 446 -22.93 40.48 -35.16
N GLN A 447 -22.16 41.02 -36.12
CA GLN A 447 -21.04 40.30 -36.73
C GLN A 447 -19.87 40.12 -35.74
N GLN A 448 -19.60 41.12 -34.90
CA GLN A 448 -18.59 41.05 -33.84
C GLN A 448 -18.99 40.09 -32.70
N LEU A 449 -20.28 40.00 -32.36
CA LEU A 449 -20.82 39.00 -31.43
C LEU A 449 -20.76 37.58 -32.00
N GLN A 450 -20.91 37.42 -33.32
CA GLN A 450 -20.69 36.14 -33.99
C GLN A 450 -19.21 35.73 -33.95
N SER A 451 -18.30 36.58 -34.44
CA SER A 451 -16.87 36.26 -34.43
C SER A 451 -16.32 36.05 -33.01
N GLY A 452 -16.74 36.85 -32.02
CA GLY A 452 -16.31 36.69 -30.63
C GLY A 452 -16.79 35.39 -29.99
N ASN A 453 -17.97 34.87 -30.38
CA ASN A 453 -18.43 33.55 -29.96
C ASN A 453 -17.64 32.43 -30.66
N ASP A 454 -17.36 32.57 -31.94
CA ASP A 454 -16.60 31.58 -32.72
C ASP A 454 -15.14 31.49 -32.23
N ASP A 455 -14.47 32.62 -32.00
CA ASP A 455 -13.12 32.72 -31.39
C ASP A 455 -13.10 32.03 -30.00
N THR A 456 -14.12 32.27 -29.17
CA THR A 456 -14.24 31.68 -27.84
C THR A 456 -14.49 30.16 -27.91
N ALA A 457 -15.26 29.70 -28.90
CA ALA A 457 -15.51 28.28 -29.14
C ALA A 457 -14.27 27.56 -29.67
N GLU A 458 -13.50 28.16 -30.58
CA GLU A 458 -12.25 27.59 -31.08
C GLU A 458 -11.19 27.53 -29.96
N ALA A 459 -11.04 28.58 -29.16
CA ALA A 459 -10.16 28.57 -27.99
C ALA A 459 -10.57 27.50 -26.95
N TRP A 460 -11.87 27.23 -26.78
CA TRP A 460 -12.35 26.14 -25.92
C TRP A 460 -12.05 24.76 -26.53
N LEU A 461 -12.24 24.58 -27.83
CA LEU A 461 -11.92 23.35 -28.55
C LEU A 461 -10.42 23.04 -28.51
N ASP A 462 -9.55 24.05 -28.67
CA ASP A 462 -8.10 23.86 -28.54
C ASP A 462 -7.67 23.57 -27.10
N LYS A 463 -8.28 24.22 -26.10
CA LYS A 463 -8.05 23.87 -24.69
C LYS A 463 -8.48 22.44 -24.37
N HIS A 464 -9.61 21.97 -24.92
CA HIS A 464 -10.04 20.58 -24.81
C HIS A 464 -9.11 19.62 -25.56
N ARG A 465 -8.61 20.01 -26.75
CA ARG A 465 -7.66 19.23 -27.55
C ARG A 465 -6.32 19.05 -26.83
N ALA A 466 -5.80 20.12 -26.23
CA ALA A 466 -4.59 20.08 -25.41
C ALA A 466 -4.78 19.24 -24.13
N ALA A 467 -5.92 19.38 -23.44
CA ALA A 467 -6.24 18.54 -22.28
C ALA A 467 -6.34 17.05 -22.65
N GLN A 468 -6.95 16.73 -23.80
CA GLN A 468 -7.03 15.36 -24.31
C GLN A 468 -5.65 14.78 -24.63
N GLN A 469 -4.75 15.58 -25.21
CA GLN A 469 -3.36 15.18 -25.49
C GLN A 469 -2.58 14.89 -24.20
N GLU A 470 -2.72 15.73 -23.17
CA GLU A 470 -2.06 15.49 -21.88
C GLU A 470 -2.64 14.28 -21.14
N ILE A 471 -3.96 14.03 -21.23
CA ILE A 471 -4.57 12.78 -20.73
C ILE A 471 -3.94 11.57 -21.41
N SER A 472 -3.81 11.57 -22.75
CA SER A 472 -3.14 10.48 -23.46
C SER A 472 -1.66 10.35 -23.09
N ARG A 473 -0.94 11.46 -22.89
CA ARG A 473 0.47 11.44 -22.46
C ARG A 473 0.62 10.82 -21.07
N LEU A 474 -0.26 11.17 -20.13
CA LEU A 474 -0.28 10.60 -18.78
C LEU A 474 -0.68 9.11 -18.80
N GLN A 475 -1.61 8.70 -19.68
CA GLN A 475 -1.94 7.29 -19.88
C GLN A 475 -0.74 6.48 -20.38
N THR A 476 0.06 7.00 -21.32
CA THR A 476 1.31 6.36 -21.75
C THR A 476 2.30 6.24 -20.59
N VAL A 477 2.56 7.33 -19.83
CA VAL A 477 3.47 7.29 -18.66
C VAL A 477 3.02 6.27 -17.60
N ILE A 478 1.70 6.13 -17.37
CA ILE A 478 1.17 5.11 -16.46
C ILE A 478 1.40 3.69 -17.00
N GLN A 479 1.22 3.46 -18.31
CA GLN A 479 1.50 2.16 -18.93
C GLN A 479 3.00 1.82 -18.90
N ASP A 480 3.87 2.80 -19.15
CA ASP A 480 5.33 2.63 -19.06
C ASP A 480 5.74 2.30 -17.62
N MET A 481 5.26 3.04 -16.60
CA MET A 481 5.52 2.72 -15.19
C MET A 481 4.97 1.34 -14.77
N GLN A 482 3.80 0.94 -15.27
CA GLN A 482 3.24 -0.40 -15.02
C GLN A 482 4.09 -1.50 -15.65
N ARG A 483 4.63 -1.25 -16.85
CA ARG A 483 5.57 -2.14 -17.54
C ARG A 483 6.88 -2.26 -16.77
N ASP A 484 7.49 -1.13 -16.38
CA ASP A 484 8.77 -1.11 -15.65
C ASP A 484 8.65 -1.83 -14.30
N HIS A 485 7.55 -1.62 -13.57
CA HIS A 485 7.26 -2.34 -12.33
C HIS A 485 7.04 -3.85 -12.56
N ALA A 486 6.40 -4.24 -13.66
CA ALA A 486 6.25 -5.65 -14.02
C ALA A 486 7.60 -6.30 -14.41
N GLN A 487 8.49 -5.56 -15.09
CA GLN A 487 9.85 -6.03 -15.38
C GLN A 487 10.67 -6.17 -14.09
N ALA A 488 10.63 -5.21 -13.17
CA ALA A 488 11.35 -5.28 -11.90
C ALA A 488 10.89 -6.45 -11.01
N LEU A 489 9.59 -6.79 -11.03
CA LEU A 489 9.08 -7.99 -10.35
C LEU A 489 9.57 -9.30 -10.99
N GLU A 490 9.74 -9.34 -12.31
CA GLU A 490 10.25 -10.52 -13.01
C GLU A 490 11.77 -10.68 -12.81
N GLU A 491 12.53 -9.58 -12.89
CA GLU A 491 13.96 -9.54 -12.52
C GLU A 491 14.19 -9.99 -11.07
N GLN A 492 13.28 -9.64 -10.14
CA GLN A 492 13.36 -10.12 -8.75
C GLN A 492 13.04 -11.62 -8.64
N ARG A 493 12.11 -12.15 -9.43
CA ARG A 493 11.82 -13.59 -9.48
C ARG A 493 13.00 -14.38 -10.03
N GLU A 494 13.56 -13.94 -11.15
CA GLU A 494 14.74 -14.54 -11.79
C GLU A 494 15.94 -14.56 -10.82
N GLN A 495 16.15 -13.49 -10.04
CA GLN A 495 17.15 -13.46 -8.96
C GLN A 495 16.86 -14.46 -7.83
N HIS A 496 15.61 -14.63 -7.41
CA HIS A 496 15.24 -15.63 -6.39
C HIS A 496 15.35 -17.07 -6.93
N GLU A 497 15.03 -17.30 -8.20
CA GLU A 497 15.15 -18.58 -8.88
C GLU A 497 16.62 -19.01 -9.01
N ILE A 498 17.50 -18.11 -9.49
CA ILE A 498 18.96 -18.32 -9.50
C ILE A 498 19.50 -18.57 -8.09
N ALA A 499 19.01 -17.84 -7.07
CA ALA A 499 19.44 -18.05 -5.69
C ALA A 499 18.98 -19.41 -5.12
N LEU A 500 17.85 -19.95 -5.57
CA LEU A 500 17.38 -21.29 -5.23
C LEU A 500 18.19 -22.37 -5.98
N GLU A 501 18.47 -22.20 -7.27
CA GLU A 501 19.36 -23.09 -8.03
C GLU A 501 20.76 -23.16 -7.40
N GLU A 502 21.32 -22.01 -7.01
CA GLU A 502 22.58 -21.94 -6.27
C GLU A 502 22.54 -22.70 -4.94
N TRP A 503 21.41 -22.69 -4.22
CA TRP A 503 21.25 -23.43 -2.96
C TRP A 503 21.07 -24.93 -3.17
N ILE A 504 20.33 -25.32 -4.21
CA ILE A 504 20.19 -26.73 -4.63
C ILE A 504 21.56 -27.29 -5.01
N ALA A 505 22.31 -26.61 -5.87
CA ALA A 505 23.65 -27.04 -6.29
C ALA A 505 24.65 -27.13 -5.12
N LYS A 506 24.53 -26.26 -4.10
CA LYS A 506 25.32 -26.36 -2.86
C LYS A 506 24.92 -27.57 -2.02
N SER A 507 23.62 -27.86 -1.93
CA SER A 507 23.10 -29.04 -1.23
C SER A 507 23.55 -30.34 -1.92
N GLU A 508 23.41 -30.43 -3.24
CA GLU A 508 23.88 -31.56 -4.05
C GLU A 508 25.40 -31.75 -3.92
N ALA A 509 26.18 -30.67 -3.96
CA ALA A 509 27.63 -30.74 -3.75
C ALA A 509 28.01 -31.25 -2.34
N GLN A 510 27.26 -30.85 -1.31
CA GLN A 510 27.45 -31.33 0.05
C GLN A 510 27.02 -32.80 0.22
N GLU A 511 25.94 -33.23 -0.44
CA GLU A 511 25.48 -34.63 -0.46
C GLU A 511 26.50 -35.54 -1.14
N ASN A 512 27.02 -35.15 -2.31
CA ASN A 512 28.11 -35.86 -3.01
C ASN A 512 29.38 -35.96 -2.14
N GLU A 513 29.72 -34.92 -1.36
CA GLU A 513 30.86 -34.96 -0.44
C GLU A 513 30.62 -35.90 0.76
N MET A 514 29.40 -35.96 1.30
CA MET A 514 29.05 -36.97 2.31
C MET A 514 29.10 -38.39 1.75
N ASP A 515 28.64 -38.62 0.51
CA ASP A 515 28.74 -39.92 -0.17
C ASP A 515 30.20 -40.32 -0.44
N ASN A 516 31.07 -39.39 -0.83
CA ASN A 516 32.51 -39.64 -0.94
C ASN A 516 33.13 -40.06 0.40
N GLN A 517 32.76 -39.37 1.49
CA GLN A 517 33.21 -39.73 2.85
C GLN A 517 32.65 -41.08 3.31
N ALA A 518 31.40 -41.41 3.00
CA ALA A 518 30.78 -42.70 3.28
C ALA A 518 31.45 -43.84 2.50
N GLN A 519 31.80 -43.63 1.23
CA GLN A 519 32.59 -44.57 0.43
C GLN A 519 34.00 -44.75 1.01
N GLN A 520 34.65 -43.67 1.48
CA GLN A 520 35.95 -43.75 2.14
C GLN A 520 35.88 -44.57 3.45
N VAL A 521 34.86 -44.34 4.29
CA VAL A 521 34.62 -45.13 5.51
C VAL A 521 34.36 -46.60 5.16
N THR A 522 33.56 -46.88 4.14
CA THR A 522 33.28 -48.25 3.67
C THR A 522 34.57 -48.95 3.21
N SER A 523 35.40 -48.27 2.42
CA SER A 523 36.70 -48.82 1.98
C SER A 523 37.66 -49.08 3.13
N LEU A 524 37.67 -48.23 4.16
CA LEU A 524 38.46 -48.44 5.38
C LEU A 524 37.92 -49.62 6.21
N LEU A 525 36.60 -49.80 6.29
CA LEU A 525 35.99 -50.96 6.96
C LEU A 525 36.37 -52.27 6.25
N THR A 526 36.27 -52.34 4.92
CA THR A 526 36.71 -53.53 4.16
C THR A 526 38.21 -53.80 4.34
N GLN A 527 39.06 -52.78 4.42
CA GLN A 527 40.48 -52.96 4.75
C GLN A 527 40.70 -53.52 6.17
N VAL A 528 39.87 -53.15 7.14
CA VAL A 528 39.90 -53.72 8.50
C VAL A 528 39.42 -55.17 8.48
N GLU A 529 38.38 -55.51 7.71
CA GLU A 529 37.87 -56.88 7.53
C GLU A 529 38.90 -57.79 6.84
N ASP A 530 39.60 -57.30 5.81
CA ASP A 530 40.71 -57.99 5.14
C ASP A 530 41.90 -58.21 6.10
N LEU A 531 42.27 -57.19 6.89
CA LEU A 531 43.34 -57.29 7.88
C LEU A 531 42.97 -58.26 9.01
N GLN A 532 41.72 -58.25 9.47
CA GLN A 532 41.21 -59.21 10.47
C GLN A 532 41.20 -60.63 9.90
N SER A 533 40.67 -60.83 8.69
CA SER A 533 40.67 -62.13 8.00
C SER A 533 42.09 -62.67 7.79
N SER A 534 43.04 -61.79 7.47
CA SER A 534 44.47 -62.12 7.36
C SER A 534 45.10 -62.48 8.72
N LEU A 535 44.73 -61.78 9.79
CA LEU A 535 45.16 -62.06 11.17
C LEU A 535 44.59 -63.40 11.68
N GLU A 536 43.32 -63.68 11.43
CA GLU A 536 42.66 -64.95 11.76
C GLU A 536 43.30 -66.10 10.97
N ALA A 537 43.54 -65.94 9.66
CA ALA A 537 44.24 -66.92 8.85
C ALA A 537 45.70 -67.12 9.29
N ALA A 538 46.40 -66.08 9.74
CA ALA A 538 47.74 -66.19 10.31
C ALA A 538 47.72 -66.92 11.66
N THR A 539 46.72 -66.66 12.49
CA THR A 539 46.51 -67.32 13.79
C THR A 539 46.21 -68.79 13.60
N ALA A 540 45.26 -69.15 12.72
CA ALA A 540 44.93 -70.54 12.38
C ALA A 540 46.14 -71.31 11.80
N ARG A 541 46.99 -70.66 10.98
CA ARG A 541 48.27 -71.24 10.52
C ARG A 541 49.27 -71.45 11.66
N LEU A 542 49.27 -70.59 12.66
CA LEU A 542 50.11 -70.70 13.86
C LEU A 542 49.61 -71.82 14.77
N GLU A 543 48.29 -71.94 14.96
CA GLU A 543 47.63 -73.04 15.68
C GLU A 543 47.81 -74.39 14.98
N GLN A 544 47.73 -74.46 13.65
CA GLN A 544 48.10 -75.66 12.91
C GLN A 544 49.58 -76.01 13.08
N ARG A 545 50.48 -75.03 13.19
CA ARG A 545 51.90 -75.24 13.47
C ARG A 545 52.19 -75.66 14.91
N THR A 546 51.45 -75.18 15.91
CA THR A 546 51.60 -75.63 17.30
C THR A 546 50.96 -77.00 17.51
N SER A 547 49.81 -77.27 16.87
CA SER A 547 49.12 -78.57 16.91
C SER A 547 49.90 -79.67 16.18
N SER A 548 50.44 -79.40 14.99
CA SER A 548 51.35 -80.33 14.30
C SER A 548 52.69 -80.48 15.03
N ARG A 549 53.17 -79.46 15.76
CA ARG A 549 54.29 -79.64 16.70
C ARG A 549 53.93 -80.53 17.87
N LYS A 550 52.74 -80.42 18.47
CA LYS A 550 52.30 -81.38 19.52
C LYS A 550 52.27 -82.81 18.96
N ALA A 551 51.59 -83.02 17.83
CA ALA A 551 51.50 -84.33 17.18
C ALA A 551 52.84 -84.92 16.67
N SER A 552 53.87 -84.08 16.45
CA SER A 552 55.20 -84.52 15.98
C SER A 552 56.31 -84.43 17.05
N SER A 553 56.00 -84.02 18.29
CA SER A 553 56.98 -83.83 19.37
C SER A 553 56.71 -84.71 20.60
N GLU A 554 55.83 -85.70 20.48
CA GLU A 554 55.42 -86.62 21.57
C GLU A 554 56.11 -88.00 21.48
N ASN A 555 57.23 -88.11 20.74
CA ASN A 555 57.95 -89.40 20.62
C ASN A 555 59.49 -89.29 20.43
N MET A 556 60.16 -88.20 20.87
CA MET A 556 61.63 -88.16 20.83
C MET A 556 62.35 -87.19 21.80
N LEU A 557 62.07 -87.25 23.12
CA LEU A 557 62.97 -86.62 24.10
C LEU A 557 62.98 -87.29 25.48
N LEU A 558 63.29 -88.60 25.54
CA LEU A 558 63.36 -89.36 26.80
C LEU A 558 64.66 -90.17 26.93
N GLN A 559 65.81 -89.55 26.61
CA GLN A 559 67.14 -89.99 27.05
C GLN A 559 68.22 -88.91 26.77
N GLN A 560 68.72 -88.26 27.83
CA GLN A 560 70.13 -87.91 28.11
C GLN A 560 70.25 -86.70 29.08
N SER A 561 71.42 -86.58 29.71
CA SER A 561 71.88 -85.45 30.55
C SER A 561 70.89 -84.89 31.58
N GLY A 562 70.79 -85.55 32.73
CA GLY A 562 70.59 -84.81 33.97
C GLY A 562 71.84 -83.95 34.22
N GLY A 563 71.69 -82.62 34.29
CA GLY A 563 72.84 -81.71 34.39
C GLY A 563 72.71 -80.36 33.70
N ASP A 564 71.52 -79.89 33.33
CA ASP A 564 71.35 -78.54 32.77
C ASP A 564 69.99 -77.88 33.11
N HIS A 565 69.45 -78.18 34.30
CA HIS A 565 68.15 -77.66 34.79
C HIS A 565 68.09 -76.11 34.74
N ARG A 566 69.21 -75.48 35.08
CA ARG A 566 69.44 -74.03 34.99
C ARG A 566 69.28 -73.48 33.57
N ALA A 567 69.76 -74.17 32.53
CA ALA A 567 69.59 -73.74 31.15
C ALA A 567 68.12 -73.90 30.65
N CYS A 568 67.32 -74.75 31.32
CA CYS A 568 65.88 -74.81 31.11
C CYS A 568 65.16 -73.64 31.82
N GLU A 569 65.51 -73.38 33.08
CA GLU A 569 65.00 -72.23 33.86
C GLU A 569 65.34 -70.88 33.20
N GLU A 570 66.57 -70.69 32.72
CA GLU A 570 66.98 -69.46 32.03
C GLU A 570 66.22 -69.27 30.69
N LYS A 571 65.87 -70.36 29.98
CA LYS A 571 64.97 -70.31 28.81
C LYS A 571 63.52 -70.01 29.19
N LEU A 572 63.02 -70.57 30.29
CA LEU A 572 61.65 -70.35 30.76
C LEU A 572 61.49 -68.90 31.25
N GLN A 573 62.47 -68.38 32.00
CA GLN A 573 62.55 -66.96 32.33
C GLN A 573 62.70 -66.06 31.10
N ALA A 574 63.44 -66.47 30.07
CA ALA A 574 63.52 -65.70 28.82
C ALA A 574 62.16 -65.62 28.11
N ARG A 575 61.41 -66.73 28.04
CA ARG A 575 60.03 -66.74 27.52
C ARG A 575 59.07 -65.93 28.39
N GLN A 576 59.23 -65.97 29.72
CA GLN A 576 58.42 -65.15 30.63
C GLN A 576 58.66 -63.64 30.40
N ARG A 577 59.94 -63.22 30.25
CA ARG A 577 60.28 -61.83 29.90
C ARG A 577 59.78 -61.42 28.52
N GLU A 578 59.81 -62.33 27.54
CA GLU A 578 59.24 -62.10 26.19
C GLU A 578 57.70 -61.93 26.24
N ILE A 579 57.01 -62.70 27.08
CA ILE A 579 55.56 -62.53 27.34
C ILE A 579 55.28 -61.20 28.05
N GLU A 580 56.10 -60.81 29.03
CA GLU A 580 56.00 -59.52 29.72
C GLU A 580 56.29 -58.33 28.79
N GLU A 581 57.26 -58.45 27.89
CA GLU A 581 57.56 -57.46 26.84
C GLU A 581 56.42 -57.36 25.81
N LEU A 582 55.82 -58.49 25.41
CA LEU A 582 54.66 -58.51 24.53
C LEU A 582 53.42 -57.90 25.20
N HIS A 583 53.11 -58.23 26.46
CA HIS A 583 52.02 -57.60 27.21
C HIS A 583 52.25 -56.09 27.36
N ARG A 584 53.48 -55.67 27.69
CA ARG A 584 53.86 -54.25 27.74
C ARG A 584 53.62 -53.58 26.39
N ARG A 585 54.05 -54.19 25.29
CA ARG A 585 53.90 -53.64 23.94
C ARG A 585 52.44 -53.59 23.46
N VAL A 586 51.60 -54.54 23.89
CA VAL A 586 50.15 -54.49 23.67
C VAL A 586 49.52 -53.35 24.46
N ALA A 587 49.92 -53.15 25.72
CA ALA A 587 49.45 -52.02 26.53
C ALA A 587 49.88 -50.67 25.96
N GLU A 588 51.15 -50.52 25.53
CA GLU A 588 51.66 -49.32 24.85
C GLU A 588 50.91 -49.06 23.52
N LEU A 589 50.62 -50.11 22.73
CA LEU A 589 49.80 -49.98 21.51
C LEU A 589 48.36 -49.55 21.84
N GLN A 590 47.75 -50.11 22.89
CA GLN A 590 46.40 -49.75 23.32
C GLN A 590 46.34 -48.30 23.82
N GLU A 591 47.31 -47.85 24.62
CA GLU A 591 47.43 -46.44 25.03
C GLU A 591 47.58 -45.50 23.82
N THR A 592 48.38 -45.87 22.81
CA THR A 592 48.47 -45.06 21.58
C THR A 592 47.19 -45.05 20.74
N ARG A 593 46.40 -46.14 20.74
CA ARG A 593 45.08 -46.20 20.10
C ARG A 593 44.08 -45.30 20.83
N ASP A 594 44.01 -45.41 22.14
CA ASP A 594 43.02 -44.71 22.96
C ASP A 594 43.33 -43.20 23.01
N THR A 595 44.61 -42.80 23.03
CA THR A 595 44.99 -41.39 22.89
C THR A 595 44.70 -40.83 21.49
N GLN A 596 44.83 -41.63 20.42
CA GLN A 596 44.41 -41.22 19.07
C GLN A 596 42.89 -41.07 18.96
N LEU A 597 42.10 -42.01 19.50
CA LEU A 597 40.64 -41.94 19.53
C LEU A 597 40.13 -40.73 20.32
N ASN A 598 40.68 -40.50 21.51
CA ASN A 598 40.33 -39.32 22.32
C ASN A 598 40.70 -38.01 21.61
N ARG A 599 41.84 -37.97 20.92
CA ARG A 599 42.24 -36.80 20.11
C ARG A 599 41.26 -36.57 18.96
N LEU A 600 40.92 -37.60 18.19
CA LEU A 600 39.98 -37.50 17.07
C LEU A 600 38.58 -37.06 17.57
N GLY A 601 38.13 -37.59 18.71
CA GLY A 601 36.89 -37.20 19.37
C GLY A 601 36.89 -35.72 19.78
N HIS A 602 37.98 -35.21 20.34
CA HIS A 602 38.12 -33.78 20.66
C HIS A 602 38.22 -32.88 19.42
N GLU A 603 38.84 -33.35 18.34
CA GLU A 603 38.91 -32.61 17.07
C GLU A 603 37.52 -32.55 16.40
N LYS A 604 36.78 -33.68 16.31
CA LYS A 604 35.41 -33.71 15.79
C LYS A 604 34.39 -32.98 16.68
N ALA A 605 34.54 -33.02 18.00
CA ALA A 605 33.71 -32.23 18.92
C ALA A 605 33.94 -30.70 18.74
N ARG A 606 35.15 -30.29 18.33
CA ARG A 606 35.45 -28.89 17.99
C ARG A 606 34.83 -28.50 16.66
N GLU A 607 35.00 -29.30 15.60
CA GLU A 607 34.37 -29.07 14.30
C GLU A 607 32.84 -28.94 14.42
N LEU A 608 32.19 -29.83 15.18
CA LEU A 608 30.75 -29.76 15.44
C LEU A 608 30.33 -28.51 16.23
N GLN A 609 31.22 -27.94 17.06
CA GLN A 609 30.94 -26.68 17.75
C GLN A 609 31.14 -25.48 16.83
N GLU A 610 32.20 -25.46 16.01
CA GLU A 610 32.46 -24.42 15.01
C GLU A 610 31.31 -24.36 13.98
N LEU A 611 30.81 -25.50 13.49
CA LEU A 611 29.62 -25.57 12.63
C LEU A 611 28.34 -25.09 13.32
N ARG A 612 28.15 -25.33 14.63
CA ARG A 612 27.00 -24.81 15.38
C ARG A 612 27.05 -23.29 15.51
N ASP A 613 28.23 -22.73 15.76
CA ASP A 613 28.44 -21.29 15.87
C ASP A 613 28.33 -20.60 14.50
N GLU A 614 28.70 -21.26 13.40
CA GLU A 614 28.45 -20.79 12.03
C GLU A 614 26.96 -20.86 11.63
N ILE A 615 26.25 -21.96 11.95
CA ILE A 615 24.78 -22.06 11.79
C ILE A 615 24.05 -20.98 12.61
N LYS A 616 24.58 -20.63 13.78
CA LYS A 616 24.05 -19.53 14.59
C LYS A 616 24.33 -18.17 13.94
N SER A 617 25.56 -17.92 13.49
CA SER A 617 25.94 -16.66 12.83
C SER A 617 25.16 -16.42 11.54
N THR A 618 24.97 -17.45 10.71
CA THR A 618 24.18 -17.36 9.47
C THR A 618 22.70 -17.11 9.74
N LYS A 619 22.11 -17.70 10.81
CA LYS A 619 20.75 -17.36 11.26
C LYS A 619 20.63 -15.93 11.78
N GLU A 620 21.61 -15.44 12.54
CA GLU A 620 21.65 -14.05 13.00
C GLU A 620 21.80 -13.06 11.81
N GLN A 621 22.59 -13.41 10.79
CA GLN A 621 22.71 -12.65 9.54
C GLN A 621 21.41 -12.67 8.72
N LEU A 622 20.74 -13.82 8.59
CA LEU A 622 19.45 -13.95 7.90
C LEU A 622 18.38 -13.06 8.55
N HIS A 623 18.25 -13.14 9.89
CA HIS A 623 17.33 -12.27 10.61
C HIS A 623 17.72 -10.80 10.55
N ALA A 624 19.00 -10.45 10.52
CA ALA A 624 19.45 -9.08 10.31
C ALA A 624 19.05 -8.57 8.91
N ALA A 625 19.21 -9.38 7.86
CA ALA A 625 18.82 -9.05 6.50
C ALA A 625 17.29 -8.85 6.38
N GLN A 626 16.48 -9.82 6.86
CA GLN A 626 15.02 -9.70 6.95
C GLN A 626 14.60 -8.40 7.66
N ASN A 627 15.17 -8.13 8.84
CA ASN A 627 14.92 -6.90 9.59
C ASN A 627 15.34 -5.61 8.86
N THR A 628 16.23 -5.66 7.86
CA THR A 628 16.54 -4.50 7.01
C THR A 628 15.60 -4.37 5.82
N ASP A 629 15.15 -5.48 5.23
CA ASP A 629 14.23 -5.47 4.09
C ASP A 629 12.79 -5.18 4.51
N ASP A 630 12.33 -5.67 5.66
CA ASP A 630 11.07 -5.23 6.28
C ASP A 630 11.07 -3.73 6.55
N LYS A 631 12.20 -3.17 7.02
CA LYS A 631 12.33 -1.71 7.24
C LYS A 631 12.33 -0.92 5.93
N ARG A 632 12.94 -1.44 4.86
CA ARG A 632 12.86 -0.85 3.51
C ARG A 632 11.43 -0.89 2.97
N LEU A 633 10.74 -2.02 3.11
CA LEU A 633 9.35 -2.21 2.68
C LEU A 633 8.40 -1.26 3.44
N LEU A 634 8.54 -1.17 4.77
CA LEU A 634 7.77 -0.23 5.59
C LEU A 634 8.05 1.24 5.23
N GLN A 635 9.29 1.60 4.89
CA GLN A 635 9.62 2.94 4.40
C GLN A 635 8.98 3.24 3.04
N ALA A 636 9.01 2.29 2.09
CA ALA A 636 8.36 2.41 0.79
C ALA A 636 6.83 2.54 0.92
N VAL A 637 6.20 1.74 1.79
CA VAL A 637 4.76 1.83 2.08
C VAL A 637 4.40 3.18 2.73
N GLU A 638 5.19 3.68 3.68
CA GLU A 638 4.99 4.99 4.29
C GLU A 638 5.25 6.15 3.30
N GLN A 639 6.11 5.95 2.28
CA GLN A 639 6.28 6.90 1.17
C GLN A 639 5.07 6.89 0.22
N HIS A 640 4.68 5.74 -0.32
CA HIS A 640 3.50 5.63 -1.21
C HIS A 640 2.23 6.15 -0.54
N LYS A 641 2.06 5.92 0.76
CA LYS A 641 0.97 6.50 1.58
C LYS A 641 0.99 8.03 1.62
N LYS A 642 2.16 8.67 1.70
CA LYS A 642 2.30 10.13 1.63
C LYS A 642 2.02 10.66 0.22
N GLU A 643 2.47 9.96 -0.81
CA GLU A 643 2.23 10.31 -2.21
C GLU A 643 0.74 10.21 -2.58
N LEU A 644 0.06 9.13 -2.17
CA LEU A 644 -1.39 8.98 -2.24
C LEU A 644 -2.13 10.09 -1.49
N GLN A 645 -1.67 10.48 -0.30
CA GLN A 645 -2.26 11.58 0.46
C GLN A 645 -2.09 12.94 -0.25
N VAL A 646 -0.94 13.19 -0.90
CA VAL A 646 -0.72 14.40 -1.71
C VAL A 646 -1.60 14.40 -2.97
N LEU A 647 -1.71 13.27 -3.68
CA LEU A 647 -2.59 13.13 -4.84
C LEU A 647 -4.06 13.33 -4.46
N HIS A 648 -4.51 12.77 -3.33
CA HIS A 648 -5.86 12.98 -2.81
C HIS A 648 -6.10 14.46 -2.46
N GLN A 649 -5.15 15.15 -1.82
CA GLN A 649 -5.24 16.59 -1.55
C GLN A 649 -5.22 17.46 -2.80
N GLN A 650 -4.56 17.02 -3.88
CA GLN A 650 -4.60 17.70 -5.19
C GLN A 650 -5.93 17.47 -5.90
N TYR A 651 -6.48 16.24 -5.84
CA TYR A 651 -7.78 15.91 -6.39
C TYR A 651 -8.90 16.68 -5.70
N GLN A 652 -8.92 16.71 -4.36
CA GLN A 652 -9.92 17.47 -3.60
C GLN A 652 -9.92 18.95 -4.00
N LYS A 653 -8.75 19.60 -4.04
CA LYS A 653 -8.62 21.00 -4.50
C LYS A 653 -9.10 21.23 -5.94
N MET A 654 -9.06 20.21 -6.79
CA MET A 654 -9.63 20.29 -8.14
C MET A 654 -11.16 20.19 -8.09
N VAL A 655 -11.72 19.34 -7.24
CA VAL A 655 -13.17 19.27 -6.99
C VAL A 655 -13.68 20.59 -6.40
N ASP A 656 -13.07 21.08 -5.31
CA ASP A 656 -13.44 22.34 -4.65
C ASP A 656 -13.47 23.52 -5.65
N LEU A 657 -12.45 23.59 -6.53
CA LEU A 657 -12.35 24.64 -7.56
C LEU A 657 -13.41 24.46 -8.68
N LYS A 658 -13.84 23.23 -8.98
CA LYS A 658 -14.94 22.99 -9.94
C LYS A 658 -16.32 23.21 -9.35
N GLU A 659 -16.52 22.94 -8.06
CA GLU A 659 -17.73 23.35 -7.35
C GLU A 659 -17.84 24.87 -7.33
N HIS A 660 -16.75 25.60 -7.03
CA HIS A 660 -16.73 27.05 -7.08
C HIS A 660 -16.94 27.65 -8.49
N GLU A 661 -16.34 27.08 -9.55
CA GLU A 661 -16.65 27.45 -10.93
C GLU A 661 -18.16 27.30 -11.23
N LEU A 662 -18.78 26.19 -10.77
CA LEU A 662 -20.21 25.93 -10.96
C LEU A 662 -21.10 26.92 -10.17
N GLU A 663 -20.69 27.32 -8.96
CA GLU A 663 -21.36 28.39 -8.21
C GLU A 663 -21.31 29.74 -8.95
N GLU A 664 -20.16 30.13 -9.49
CA GLU A 664 -20.04 31.33 -10.32
C GLU A 664 -20.92 31.25 -11.58
N TYR A 665 -20.99 30.08 -12.23
CA TYR A 665 -21.87 29.88 -13.38
C TYR A 665 -23.35 30.00 -12.98
N ALA A 666 -23.76 29.40 -11.85
CA ALA A 666 -25.11 29.53 -11.32
C ALA A 666 -25.46 30.99 -10.96
N TYR A 667 -24.53 31.74 -10.36
CA TYR A 667 -24.70 33.16 -10.06
C TYR A 667 -24.82 34.03 -11.32
N ARG A 668 -23.98 33.76 -12.35
CA ARG A 668 -24.06 34.44 -13.65
C ARG A 668 -25.40 34.17 -14.34
N VAL A 669 -25.86 32.91 -14.39
CA VAL A 669 -27.17 32.54 -14.95
C VAL A 669 -28.32 33.22 -14.19
N LYS A 670 -28.27 33.22 -12.85
CA LYS A 670 -29.27 33.90 -12.00
C LYS A 670 -29.34 35.39 -12.28
N THR A 671 -28.19 36.04 -12.42
CA THR A 671 -28.09 37.48 -12.74
C THR A 671 -28.64 37.80 -14.14
N ILE A 672 -28.29 37.00 -15.15
CA ILE A 672 -28.82 37.14 -16.52
C ILE A 672 -30.35 36.93 -16.54
N THR A 673 -30.85 35.92 -15.81
CA THR A 673 -32.29 35.64 -15.71
C THR A 673 -33.03 36.78 -15.03
N ALA A 674 -32.50 37.33 -13.94
CA ALA A 674 -33.08 38.49 -13.26
C ALA A 674 -33.10 39.74 -14.15
N GLY A 675 -32.02 39.99 -14.89
CA GLY A 675 -31.96 41.08 -15.88
C GLY A 675 -33.02 40.93 -16.98
N LYS A 676 -33.14 39.73 -17.57
CA LYS A 676 -34.16 39.45 -18.61
C LYS A 676 -35.60 39.46 -18.08
N MET A 677 -35.82 39.13 -16.80
CA MET A 677 -37.12 39.33 -16.17
C MET A 677 -37.47 40.81 -16.03
N LYS A 678 -36.53 41.65 -15.56
CA LYS A 678 -36.71 43.10 -15.44
C LYS A 678 -36.99 43.76 -16.79
N GLU A 679 -36.24 43.40 -17.82
CA GLU A 679 -36.44 43.84 -19.22
C GLU A 679 -37.84 43.47 -19.74
N MET A 680 -38.33 42.26 -19.48
CA MET A 680 -39.70 41.87 -19.80
C MET A 680 -40.75 42.65 -19.00
N GLU A 681 -40.48 43.01 -17.75
CA GLU A 681 -41.39 43.79 -16.91
C GLU A 681 -41.47 45.27 -17.33
N GLU A 682 -40.35 45.83 -17.80
CA GLU A 682 -40.25 47.17 -18.40
C GLU A 682 -41.01 47.23 -19.73
N VAL A 683 -40.78 46.27 -20.64
CA VAL A 683 -41.56 46.16 -21.89
C VAL A 683 -43.07 45.99 -21.61
N ARG A 684 -43.44 45.20 -20.61
CA ARG A 684 -44.85 45.10 -20.15
C ARG A 684 -45.38 46.39 -19.55
N ALA A 685 -44.53 47.23 -18.93
CA ALA A 685 -44.92 48.53 -18.40
C ALA A 685 -45.20 49.52 -19.54
N GLU A 686 -44.29 49.62 -20.51
CA GLU A 686 -44.51 50.43 -21.72
C GLU A 686 -45.78 50.03 -22.47
N HIS A 687 -46.06 48.73 -22.63
CA HIS A 687 -47.28 48.29 -23.29
C HIS A 687 -48.54 48.68 -22.51
N ARG A 688 -48.53 48.61 -21.17
CA ARG A 688 -49.64 49.11 -20.33
C ARG A 688 -49.82 50.63 -20.43
N GLU A 689 -48.74 51.38 -20.58
CA GLU A 689 -48.80 52.84 -20.74
C GLU A 689 -49.35 53.23 -22.11
N LYS A 690 -48.88 52.59 -23.19
CA LYS A 690 -49.41 52.76 -24.55
C LYS A 690 -50.88 52.38 -24.66
N ILE A 691 -51.32 51.32 -23.95
CA ILE A 691 -52.75 50.97 -23.84
C ILE A 691 -53.54 52.13 -23.21
N LYS A 692 -53.10 52.68 -22.06
CA LYS A 692 -53.76 53.83 -21.41
C LYS A 692 -53.78 55.08 -22.29
N GLU A 693 -52.73 55.32 -23.07
CA GLU A 693 -52.68 56.42 -24.04
C GLU A 693 -53.76 56.25 -25.13
N PHE A 694 -53.96 55.02 -25.62
CA PHE A 694 -55.05 54.71 -26.56
C PHE A 694 -56.43 54.78 -25.91
N GLU A 695 -56.60 54.29 -24.68
CA GLU A 695 -57.85 54.40 -23.91
C GLU A 695 -58.26 55.87 -23.74
N THR A 696 -57.32 56.74 -23.33
CA THR A 696 -57.54 58.19 -23.19
C THR A 696 -57.94 58.85 -24.51
N LYS A 697 -57.28 58.48 -25.62
CA LYS A 697 -57.64 58.98 -26.96
C LYS A 697 -59.02 58.50 -27.40
N ILE A 698 -59.40 57.26 -27.09
CA ILE A 698 -60.74 56.73 -27.38
C ILE A 698 -61.80 57.51 -26.61
N GLU A 699 -61.58 57.79 -25.32
CA GLU A 699 -62.49 58.63 -24.54
C GLU A 699 -62.63 60.05 -25.13
N ASP A 700 -61.54 60.68 -25.57
CA ASP A 700 -61.58 62.03 -26.13
C ASP A 700 -62.26 62.06 -27.52
N TYR A 701 -62.09 61.02 -28.33
CA TYR A 701 -62.88 60.84 -29.55
C TYR A 701 -64.37 60.61 -29.23
N GLN A 702 -64.72 59.82 -28.19
CA GLN A 702 -66.10 59.63 -27.75
C GLN A 702 -66.75 60.94 -27.28
N LYS A 703 -66.06 61.73 -26.44
CA LYS A 703 -66.50 63.07 -26.01
C LYS A 703 -66.76 63.98 -27.21
N ARG A 704 -65.91 63.92 -28.24
CA ARG A 704 -66.04 64.75 -29.45
C ARG A 704 -67.13 64.27 -30.41
N ILE A 705 -67.39 62.96 -30.48
CA ILE A 705 -68.56 62.41 -31.16
C ILE A 705 -69.84 62.91 -30.49
N GLN A 706 -69.94 62.81 -29.15
CA GLN A 706 -71.08 63.33 -28.38
C GLN A 706 -71.32 64.83 -28.59
N GLN A 707 -70.26 65.64 -28.72
CA GLN A 707 -70.38 67.06 -29.07
C GLN A 707 -70.94 67.27 -30.49
N PHE A 708 -70.56 66.46 -31.46
CA PHE A 708 -71.13 66.54 -32.82
C PHE A 708 -72.57 66.01 -32.89
N GLU A 709 -72.92 64.99 -32.10
CA GLU A 709 -74.29 64.49 -31.94
C GLU A 709 -75.19 65.60 -31.36
N GLN A 710 -74.76 66.26 -30.28
CA GLN A 710 -75.46 67.41 -29.69
C GLN A 710 -75.63 68.57 -30.69
N GLN A 711 -74.59 68.88 -31.48
CA GLN A 711 -74.69 69.90 -32.54
C GLN A 711 -75.63 69.50 -33.68
N ALA A 712 -75.72 68.21 -34.01
CA ALA A 712 -76.68 67.70 -34.99
C ALA A 712 -78.11 67.82 -34.48
N ASP A 713 -78.38 67.45 -33.22
CA ASP A 713 -79.70 67.60 -32.58
C ASP A 713 -80.11 69.08 -32.45
N GLU A 714 -79.18 69.97 -32.11
CA GLU A 714 -79.38 71.42 -32.13
C GLU A 714 -79.74 71.95 -33.53
N LEU A 715 -79.14 71.40 -34.60
CA LEU A 715 -79.46 71.80 -35.97
C LEU A 715 -80.78 71.20 -36.45
N LEU A 716 -81.09 69.95 -36.09
CA LEU A 716 -82.37 69.29 -36.39
C LEU A 716 -83.54 70.01 -35.72
N THR A 717 -83.40 70.43 -34.46
CA THR A 717 -84.42 71.21 -33.75
C THR A 717 -84.63 72.60 -34.34
N LYS A 718 -83.56 73.30 -34.76
CA LYS A 718 -83.65 74.58 -35.50
C LYS A 718 -84.30 74.39 -36.88
N CYS A 719 -83.98 73.30 -37.59
CA CYS A 719 -84.66 72.95 -38.84
C CYS A 719 -86.15 72.66 -38.65
N ALA A 720 -86.54 72.01 -37.54
CA ALA A 720 -87.93 71.78 -37.19
C ALA A 720 -88.67 73.11 -36.90
N SER A 721 -88.09 74.01 -36.11
CA SER A 721 -88.71 75.33 -35.86
C SER A 721 -88.85 76.16 -37.14
N TYR A 722 -87.85 76.14 -38.04
CA TYR A 722 -87.97 76.79 -39.35
C TYR A 722 -89.01 76.10 -40.26
N GLN A 723 -89.25 74.80 -40.15
CA GLN A 723 -90.34 74.12 -40.87
C GLN A 723 -91.72 74.50 -40.31
N ASP A 724 -91.86 74.66 -38.99
CA ASP A 724 -93.08 75.15 -38.36
C ASP A 724 -93.35 76.63 -38.70
N GLU A 725 -92.33 77.49 -38.67
CA GLU A 725 -92.43 78.90 -39.11
C GLU A 725 -92.83 79.01 -40.58
N ASN A 726 -92.19 78.26 -41.48
CA ASN A 726 -92.57 78.22 -42.89
C ASN A 726 -93.99 77.66 -43.08
N SER A 727 -94.42 76.69 -42.25
CA SER A 727 -95.78 76.16 -42.28
C SER A 727 -96.83 77.16 -41.78
N GLN A 728 -96.46 78.05 -40.84
CA GLN A 728 -97.29 79.18 -40.41
C GLN A 728 -97.38 80.25 -41.50
N LEU A 729 -96.25 80.62 -42.11
CA LEU A 729 -96.20 81.56 -43.24
C LEU A 729 -96.98 81.05 -44.46
N ALA A 730 -96.92 79.75 -44.76
CA ALA A 730 -97.70 79.14 -45.83
C ALA A 730 -99.22 79.20 -45.56
N LYS A 731 -99.65 78.94 -44.32
CA LYS A 731 -101.06 79.13 -43.90
C LYS A 731 -101.50 80.59 -44.02
N LEU A 732 -100.66 81.53 -43.60
CA LEU A 732 -100.93 82.97 -43.70
C LEU A 732 -101.04 83.42 -45.17
N LEU A 733 -100.14 82.96 -46.04
CA LEU A 733 -100.21 83.20 -47.48
C LEU A 733 -101.48 82.60 -48.10
N GLN A 734 -101.87 81.39 -47.70
CA GLN A 734 -103.11 80.77 -48.18
C GLN A 734 -104.37 81.52 -47.70
N GLN A 735 -104.36 82.03 -46.46
CA GLN A 735 -105.42 82.90 -45.96
C GLN A 735 -105.50 84.21 -46.75
N LEU A 736 -104.37 84.92 -46.91
CA LEU A 736 -104.30 86.17 -47.68
C LEU A 736 -104.69 85.97 -49.16
N GLN A 737 -104.36 84.82 -49.75
CA GLN A 737 -104.84 84.45 -51.09
C GLN A 737 -106.35 84.21 -51.12
N GLY A 738 -106.92 83.59 -50.08
CA GLY A 738 -108.37 83.45 -49.92
C GLY A 738 -109.09 84.80 -49.82
N GLU A 739 -108.54 85.72 -49.02
CA GLU A 739 -109.04 87.11 -48.88
C GLU A 739 -108.94 87.88 -50.20
N LEU A 740 -107.83 87.73 -50.96
CA LEU A 740 -107.65 88.35 -52.27
C LEU A 740 -108.64 87.83 -53.35
N HIS A 741 -108.87 86.51 -53.41
CA HIS A 741 -109.78 85.94 -54.41
C HIS A 741 -111.26 86.05 -53.99
N GLY A 742 -111.55 86.19 -52.69
CA GLY A 742 -112.89 86.53 -52.18
C GLY A 742 -113.32 87.97 -52.50
N GLY A 743 -112.38 88.86 -52.83
CA GLY A 743 -112.65 90.27 -53.15
C GLY A 743 -113.15 90.56 -54.58
N GLN A 744 -113.53 89.54 -55.36
CA GLN A 744 -114.08 89.69 -56.73
C GLN A 744 -115.43 88.97 -56.93
N ALA A 745 -116.21 88.83 -55.86
CA ALA A 745 -117.59 88.29 -55.88
C ALA A 745 -118.58 89.32 -55.31
#